data_AF-A0A238J083-F1
#
_entry.id   AF-A0A238J083-F1
#
_cell.length_a   1.000
_cell.length_b   1.000
_cell.length_c   1.000
_cell.angle_alpha   90.00
_cell.angle_beta   90.00
_cell.angle_gamma   90.00
#
_symmetry.space_group_name_H-M   'P 1'
#
loop_
_entity.id
_entity.type
_entity.pdbx_description
1 polymer ?
#
loop_
_entity_poly.entity_id
_entity_poly.type
_entity_poly.pdbx_seq_one_letter_code
_entity_poly.pdbx_strand_id
1 'polypeptide(L)'
;MTEQTGSDIIYTKVDEAPELASASLLPIIRAFAGAADVSFGTKDISLAGRIIAAFPEGLSEAQRQPDDLAELGELVKSPDANVIKLPNISASVPQLVAAVKELQSQGYALPDYPEDPQTDAEKAVRARFDAIKGSAVNPVLREGNSDRRAAVAVKNYAKANPHRMGAWSKDSKTKVSSMKGNDFFSNEKSSTITDSQAGAAKIEFTHATGAATVLKGDFQLPKGTVVDTTFMSVKALGKFLAEQIEETKADGTLFSLHLKATMMKVSDPIIFGHAVRAFLAPVFEKHGPALDAAGVNPNSGLGAVLDRIAEMHNSAEIEADIAAVMATRPPMYMVNSDKGITNLHVPSDVIIDASLPAVIRAGGKGWGPDGNEGDTNCVVPDNSYAPVYEETVNYFKETGALDPSTSGTVQNIGLMAQKAEEYGSHPTTFEIPAAGTVTLTAANGDVIHTHNVEAGDIWRAASTKEAPIRDWVNLAISRQKAEGCQAVFWLDANRAHDAELIAYVTPMLEAAGVADKFQILAPREATRLALETIRKGENSIAITGNVLRDYLTDLFPILELGTSAKMLSIVKLMNGGGLFETGAGGSAPKHVQQLVEENHLRWDSLGEFCALGESLKFLGETKDNARARIIGEAVDAATQGILDNNKSPGRKVGQTDNRDSHFYFALYWAKALAAQSDDADLAAHFAPIAKTLAENEDKITAELAAVQGAPADLGGYFHTDAAKTTAVMRPSPTLNAIIG
;
A
#
# COMPACT_ATOMS: atom_id res chain seq x y z
N MET A 1 -14.18 -26.65 2.53
CA MET A 1 -15.26 -26.78 1.54
C MET A 1 -15.37 -25.44 0.84
N THR A 2 -15.02 -25.37 -0.43
CA THR A 2 -15.22 -24.19 -1.27
C THR A 2 -16.72 -24.05 -1.53
N GLU A 3 -17.34 -23.01 -0.97
CA GLU A 3 -18.74 -22.66 -1.25
C GLU A 3 -18.89 -22.01 -2.63
N GLN A 4 -20.10 -22.13 -3.16
CA GLN A 4 -20.48 -22.04 -4.58
C GLN A 4 -19.95 -20.82 -5.36
N THR A 5 -19.56 -21.07 -6.60
CA THR A 5 -19.46 -20.06 -7.67
C THR A 5 -20.85 -19.49 -7.95
N GLY A 6 -21.20 -18.40 -7.28
CA GLY A 6 -22.53 -17.77 -7.39
C GLY A 6 -22.97 -16.90 -6.21
N SER A 7 -22.14 -16.71 -5.19
CA SER A 7 -22.46 -15.82 -4.06
C SER A 7 -22.49 -14.35 -4.46
N ASP A 8 -23.31 -13.56 -3.75
CA ASP A 8 -23.43 -12.12 -3.97
C ASP A 8 -22.16 -11.36 -3.59
N ILE A 9 -21.49 -11.80 -2.53
CA ILE A 9 -20.26 -11.20 -2.02
C ILE A 9 -19.22 -12.29 -1.78
N ILE A 10 -17.99 -12.06 -2.23
CA ILE A 10 -16.84 -12.91 -1.90
C ILE A 10 -16.03 -12.27 -0.78
N TYR A 11 -15.85 -13.00 0.32
CA TYR A 11 -14.96 -12.64 1.42
C TYR A 11 -13.66 -13.43 1.31
N THR A 12 -12.53 -12.77 1.10
CA THR A 12 -11.27 -13.48 0.88
C THR A 12 -10.78 -14.18 2.14
N LYS A 13 -10.44 -15.46 2.03
CA LYS A 13 -9.66 -16.19 3.04
C LYS A 13 -8.17 -15.88 2.83
N VAL A 14 -7.49 -15.45 3.89
CA VAL A 14 -6.15 -14.85 3.83
C VAL A 14 -5.22 -15.49 4.87
N ASP A 15 -4.31 -14.70 5.45
CA ASP A 15 -3.22 -15.17 6.31
C ASP A 15 -3.29 -14.50 7.69
N GLU A 16 -2.68 -15.12 8.70
CA GLU A 16 -2.33 -14.48 9.98
C GLU A 16 -3.53 -13.80 10.69
N ALA A 17 -3.36 -12.56 11.17
CA ALA A 17 -4.34 -11.88 12.01
C ALA A 17 -5.71 -11.64 11.34
N PRO A 18 -5.82 -11.16 10.09
CA PRO A 18 -7.11 -10.98 9.44
C PRO A 18 -7.85 -12.31 9.19
N GLU A 19 -7.14 -13.41 8.92
CA GLU A 19 -7.80 -14.73 8.79
C GLU A 19 -8.35 -15.22 10.13
N LEU A 20 -7.60 -15.02 11.21
CA LEU A 20 -8.06 -15.35 12.56
C LEU A 20 -9.28 -14.49 12.95
N ALA A 21 -9.25 -13.19 12.66
CA ALA A 21 -10.40 -12.31 12.86
C ALA A 21 -11.62 -12.75 12.03
N SER A 22 -11.40 -13.19 10.80
CA SER A 22 -12.45 -13.73 9.91
C SER A 22 -13.15 -14.94 10.51
N ALA A 23 -12.44 -15.83 11.19
CA ALA A 23 -13.03 -16.99 11.88
C ALA A 23 -14.01 -16.59 13.01
N SER A 24 -13.91 -15.37 13.53
CA SER A 24 -14.84 -14.78 14.50
C SER A 24 -15.94 -13.95 13.81
N LEU A 25 -15.59 -13.10 12.85
CA LEU A 25 -16.50 -12.12 12.24
C LEU A 25 -17.39 -12.69 11.14
N LEU A 26 -16.86 -13.56 10.26
CA LEU A 26 -17.58 -14.05 9.09
C LEU A 26 -18.89 -14.79 9.44
N PRO A 27 -18.98 -15.60 10.52
CA PRO A 27 -20.25 -16.18 10.96
C PRO A 27 -21.31 -15.12 11.34
N ILE A 28 -20.89 -14.01 11.97
CA ILE A 28 -21.78 -12.89 12.29
C ILE A 28 -22.28 -12.24 11.01
N ILE A 29 -21.37 -11.94 10.06
CA ILE A 29 -21.73 -11.36 8.76
C ILE A 29 -22.76 -12.22 8.04
N ARG A 30 -22.53 -13.54 7.96
CA ARG A 30 -23.43 -14.49 7.29
C ARG A 30 -24.80 -14.56 7.94
N ALA A 31 -24.87 -14.60 9.27
CA ALA A 31 -26.13 -14.62 10.00
C ALA A 31 -26.96 -13.34 9.73
N PHE A 32 -26.33 -12.18 9.76
CA PHE A 32 -27.00 -10.89 9.55
C PHE A 32 -27.41 -10.69 8.09
N ALA A 33 -26.51 -11.02 7.15
CA ALA A 33 -26.75 -10.87 5.72
C ALA A 33 -27.83 -11.83 5.19
N GLY A 34 -27.98 -13.02 5.80
CA GLY A 34 -29.05 -13.96 5.47
C GLY A 34 -30.46 -13.37 5.67
N ALA A 35 -30.65 -12.45 6.63
CA ALA A 35 -31.92 -11.75 6.82
C ALA A 35 -32.28 -10.80 5.67
N ALA A 36 -31.28 -10.40 4.87
CA ALA A 36 -31.41 -9.58 3.67
C ALA A 36 -31.34 -10.38 2.36
N ASP A 37 -31.36 -11.72 2.43
CA ASP A 37 -31.16 -12.62 1.28
C ASP A 37 -29.86 -12.34 0.52
N VAL A 38 -28.79 -12.03 1.27
CA VAL A 38 -27.46 -11.78 0.71
C VAL A 38 -26.53 -12.93 1.08
N SER A 39 -25.92 -13.55 0.05
CA SER A 39 -25.04 -14.69 0.21
C SER A 39 -23.55 -14.31 0.23
N PHE A 40 -22.77 -14.97 1.11
CA PHE A 40 -21.33 -14.74 1.26
C PHE A 40 -20.51 -16.00 0.97
N GLY A 41 -19.76 -15.99 -0.12
CA GLY A 41 -18.79 -17.03 -0.49
C GLY A 41 -17.38 -16.70 -0.02
N THR A 42 -16.45 -17.66 -0.12
CA THR A 42 -15.03 -17.44 0.17
C THR A 42 -14.13 -17.93 -0.96
N LYS A 43 -12.98 -17.28 -1.10
CA LYS A 43 -11.90 -17.65 -2.01
C LYS A 43 -10.58 -17.62 -1.26
N ASP A 44 -9.86 -18.75 -1.26
CA ASP A 44 -8.63 -18.93 -0.50
C ASP A 44 -7.42 -18.42 -1.27
N ILE A 45 -6.99 -17.22 -0.90
CA ILE A 45 -5.81 -16.56 -1.46
C ILE A 45 -4.65 -16.50 -0.45
N SER A 46 -4.72 -17.29 0.62
CA SER A 46 -3.62 -17.45 1.59
C SER A 46 -2.34 -17.90 0.90
N LEU A 47 -1.18 -17.63 1.50
CA LEU A 47 0.10 -18.14 1.03
C LEU A 47 0.07 -19.67 0.91
N ALA A 48 -0.44 -20.36 1.93
CA ALA A 48 -0.56 -21.82 1.90
C ALA A 48 -1.46 -22.29 0.76
N GLY A 49 -2.64 -21.69 0.60
CA GLY A 49 -3.57 -22.04 -0.46
C GLY A 49 -2.97 -21.87 -1.85
N ARG A 50 -2.32 -20.73 -2.12
CA ARG A 50 -1.64 -20.48 -3.40
C ARG A 50 -0.50 -21.47 -3.67
N ILE A 51 0.24 -21.90 -2.65
CA ILE A 51 1.26 -22.95 -2.79
C ILE A 51 0.60 -24.29 -3.16
N ILE A 52 -0.46 -24.69 -2.46
CA ILE A 52 -1.16 -25.96 -2.72
C ILE A 52 -1.74 -25.98 -4.15
N ALA A 53 -2.42 -24.90 -4.55
CA ALA A 53 -2.99 -24.76 -5.91
C ALA A 53 -1.91 -24.78 -7.00
N ALA A 54 -0.74 -24.24 -6.70
CA ALA A 54 0.36 -24.17 -7.65
C ALA A 54 1.10 -25.49 -7.84
N PHE A 55 0.90 -26.54 -7.01
CA PHE A 55 1.61 -27.85 -7.12
C PHE A 55 0.67 -29.06 -6.92
N PRO A 56 -0.39 -29.23 -7.73
CA PRO A 56 -1.38 -30.30 -7.54
C PRO A 56 -0.84 -31.72 -7.82
N GLU A 57 0.21 -31.85 -8.62
CA GLU A 57 0.72 -33.14 -9.11
C GLU A 57 1.23 -34.07 -8.00
N GLY A 58 1.74 -33.52 -6.89
CA GLY A 58 2.23 -34.28 -5.73
C GLY A 58 1.16 -34.55 -4.66
N LEU A 59 -0.06 -34.03 -4.84
CA LEU A 59 -1.09 -34.00 -3.80
C LEU A 59 -2.20 -35.02 -4.06
N SER A 60 -2.73 -35.60 -2.99
CA SER A 60 -3.95 -36.41 -3.04
C SER A 60 -5.17 -35.56 -3.43
N GLU A 61 -6.25 -36.19 -3.94
CA GLU A 61 -7.47 -35.46 -4.31
C GLU A 61 -8.06 -34.63 -3.16
N ALA A 62 -7.95 -35.10 -1.92
CA ALA A 62 -8.44 -34.38 -0.74
C ALA A 62 -7.54 -33.20 -0.32
N GLN A 63 -6.26 -33.19 -0.72
CA GLN A 63 -5.31 -32.11 -0.46
C GLN A 63 -5.28 -31.07 -1.57
N ARG A 64 -5.75 -31.41 -2.78
CA ARG A 64 -5.82 -30.47 -3.89
C ARG A 64 -6.87 -29.40 -3.61
N GLN A 65 -6.58 -28.19 -4.06
CA GLN A 65 -7.52 -27.07 -4.03
C GLN A 65 -7.50 -26.34 -5.38
N PRO A 66 -8.60 -25.67 -5.77
CA PRO A 66 -8.60 -24.82 -6.96
C PRO A 66 -7.63 -23.63 -6.84
N ASP A 67 -7.25 -23.07 -7.98
CA ASP A 67 -6.54 -21.80 -8.04
C ASP A 67 -7.54 -20.65 -7.88
N ASP A 68 -7.95 -20.42 -6.63
CA ASP A 68 -8.92 -19.39 -6.26
C ASP A 68 -8.45 -17.98 -6.62
N LEU A 69 -7.13 -17.74 -6.72
CA LEU A 69 -6.60 -16.45 -7.18
C LEU A 69 -6.85 -16.25 -8.68
N ALA A 70 -6.61 -17.28 -9.50
CA ALA A 70 -6.94 -17.23 -10.92
C ALA A 70 -8.46 -17.07 -11.14
N GLU A 71 -9.28 -17.80 -10.39
CA GLU A 71 -10.74 -17.68 -10.47
C GLU A 71 -11.22 -16.27 -10.05
N LEU A 72 -10.66 -15.70 -8.98
CA LEU A 72 -10.92 -14.31 -8.60
C LEU A 72 -10.48 -13.32 -9.68
N GLY A 73 -9.34 -13.57 -10.34
CA GLY A 73 -8.84 -12.76 -11.45
C GLY A 73 -9.80 -12.69 -12.64
N GLU A 74 -10.56 -13.75 -12.88
CA GLU A 74 -11.66 -13.73 -13.86
C GLU A 74 -12.92 -13.08 -13.29
N LEU A 75 -13.26 -13.34 -12.02
CA LEU A 75 -14.42 -12.74 -11.37
C LEU A 75 -14.35 -11.22 -11.36
N VAL A 76 -13.21 -10.60 -11.03
CA VAL A 76 -13.07 -9.14 -10.97
C VAL A 76 -13.22 -8.44 -12.32
N LYS A 77 -13.29 -9.20 -13.42
CA LYS A 77 -13.61 -8.69 -14.76
C LYS A 77 -15.11 -8.76 -15.06
N SER A 78 -15.93 -9.31 -14.15
CA SER A 78 -17.38 -9.36 -14.28
C SER A 78 -18.05 -8.07 -13.77
N PRO A 79 -19.14 -7.60 -14.39
CA PRO A 79 -19.94 -6.49 -13.87
C PRO A 79 -20.56 -6.76 -12.49
N ASP A 80 -20.82 -8.03 -12.16
CA ASP A 80 -21.48 -8.43 -10.92
C ASP A 80 -20.49 -8.74 -9.78
N ALA A 81 -19.19 -8.48 -9.99
CA ALA A 81 -18.18 -8.78 -8.99
C ALA A 81 -18.38 -7.91 -7.74
N ASN A 82 -18.38 -8.54 -6.56
CA ASN A 82 -18.37 -7.85 -5.28
C ASN A 82 -17.44 -8.64 -4.34
N VAL A 83 -16.24 -8.10 -4.11
CA VAL A 83 -15.18 -8.81 -3.39
C VAL A 83 -14.70 -7.97 -2.21
N ILE A 84 -14.85 -8.47 -1.00
CA ILE A 84 -14.22 -7.91 0.20
C ILE A 84 -12.84 -8.57 0.36
N LYS A 85 -11.79 -7.76 0.21
CA LYS A 85 -10.39 -8.20 0.18
C LYS A 85 -9.66 -7.81 1.46
N LEU A 86 -9.29 -8.79 2.26
CA LEU A 86 -8.54 -8.61 3.50
C LEU A 86 -7.03 -8.57 3.23
N PRO A 87 -6.22 -7.94 4.10
CA PRO A 87 -4.75 -8.01 4.01
C PRO A 87 -4.24 -9.45 3.95
N ASN A 88 -3.26 -9.70 3.07
CA ASN A 88 -2.65 -11.02 2.88
C ASN A 88 -1.11 -10.91 2.82
N ILE A 89 -0.42 -12.04 2.97
CA ILE A 89 1.04 -12.09 2.89
C ILE A 89 1.50 -11.86 1.45
N SER A 90 2.34 -10.83 1.27
CA SER A 90 3.23 -10.70 0.11
C SER A 90 4.56 -11.37 0.45
N ALA A 91 4.69 -12.66 0.14
CA ALA A 91 5.69 -13.52 0.79
C ALA A 91 7.13 -13.13 0.45
N SER A 92 7.94 -12.94 1.48
CA SER A 92 9.40 -13.01 1.34
C SER A 92 9.85 -14.46 1.13
N VAL A 93 11.10 -14.67 0.68
CA VAL A 93 11.65 -16.02 0.53
C VAL A 93 11.61 -16.81 1.86
N PRO A 94 12.01 -16.25 3.02
CA PRO A 94 11.91 -16.98 4.29
C PRO A 94 10.48 -17.40 4.66
N GLN A 95 9.49 -16.53 4.43
CA GLN A 95 8.08 -16.88 4.68
C GLN A 95 7.60 -17.99 3.75
N LEU A 96 7.97 -17.94 2.47
CA LEU A 96 7.63 -18.98 1.51
C LEU A 96 8.20 -20.34 1.94
N VAL A 97 9.49 -20.39 2.28
CA VAL A 97 10.15 -21.62 2.73
C VAL A 97 9.53 -22.15 4.03
N ALA A 98 9.17 -21.27 4.97
CA ALA A 98 8.51 -21.67 6.20
C ALA A 98 7.11 -22.25 5.95
N ALA A 99 6.32 -21.65 5.07
CA ALA A 99 5.00 -22.15 4.68
C ALA A 99 5.09 -23.52 3.98
N VAL A 100 6.06 -23.71 3.07
CA VAL A 100 6.32 -25.01 2.42
C VAL A 100 6.66 -26.07 3.47
N LYS A 101 7.56 -25.77 4.41
CA LYS A 101 7.94 -26.70 5.49
C LYS A 101 6.76 -27.06 6.40
N GLU A 102 5.91 -26.10 6.74
CA GLU A 102 4.70 -26.36 7.52
C GLU A 102 3.76 -27.31 6.79
N LEU A 103 3.47 -27.05 5.51
CA LEU A 103 2.62 -27.91 4.67
C LEU A 103 3.22 -29.32 4.52
N GLN A 104 4.53 -29.43 4.29
CA GLN A 104 5.22 -30.73 4.28
C GLN A 104 5.06 -31.48 5.61
N SER A 105 5.16 -30.80 6.75
CA SER A 105 4.95 -31.42 8.07
C SER A 105 3.51 -31.91 8.28
N GLN A 106 2.55 -31.32 7.56
CA GLN A 106 1.14 -31.72 7.53
C GLN A 106 0.82 -32.77 6.44
N GLY A 107 1.84 -33.30 5.76
CA GLY A 107 1.70 -34.39 4.80
C GLY A 107 1.47 -33.97 3.35
N TYR A 108 1.63 -32.68 3.01
CA TYR A 108 1.62 -32.23 1.61
C TYR A 108 2.98 -32.52 0.97
N ALA A 109 3.02 -33.40 -0.03
CA ALA A 109 4.25 -33.77 -0.73
C ALA A 109 4.67 -32.69 -1.77
N LEU A 110 5.03 -31.51 -1.27
CA LEU A 110 5.45 -30.34 -2.04
C LEU A 110 6.96 -30.31 -2.25
N PRO A 111 7.46 -29.83 -3.41
CA PRO A 111 8.89 -29.63 -3.61
C PRO A 111 9.43 -28.48 -2.74
N ASP A 112 10.70 -28.58 -2.38
CA ASP A 112 11.42 -27.47 -1.74
C ASP A 112 11.61 -26.29 -2.71
N TYR A 113 11.81 -25.09 -2.16
CA TYR A 113 12.19 -23.92 -2.94
C TYR A 113 13.69 -23.97 -3.30
N PRO A 114 14.07 -24.08 -4.58
CA PRO A 114 15.48 -24.17 -4.95
C PRO A 114 16.09 -22.77 -5.03
N GLU A 115 16.93 -22.42 -4.06
CA GLU A 115 17.56 -21.08 -3.97
C GLU A 115 18.51 -20.77 -5.13
N ASP A 116 19.26 -21.77 -5.59
CA ASP A 116 20.19 -21.68 -6.73
C ASP A 116 19.93 -22.85 -7.71
N PRO A 117 18.90 -22.74 -8.58
CA PRO A 117 18.45 -23.85 -9.40
C PRO A 117 19.48 -24.22 -10.49
N GLN A 118 20.00 -25.45 -10.44
CA GLN A 118 21.02 -25.94 -11.38
C GLN A 118 20.41 -26.68 -12.57
N THR A 119 19.23 -27.25 -12.39
CA THR A 119 18.53 -28.07 -13.39
C THR A 119 17.29 -27.37 -13.95
N ASP A 120 16.83 -27.80 -15.13
CA ASP A 120 15.60 -27.24 -15.73
C ASP A 120 14.35 -27.55 -14.89
N ALA A 121 14.33 -28.68 -14.18
CA ALA A 121 13.28 -29.01 -13.23
C ALA A 121 13.26 -28.04 -12.04
N GLU A 122 14.43 -27.75 -11.45
CA GLU A 122 14.54 -26.77 -10.36
C GLU A 122 14.19 -25.36 -10.84
N LYS A 123 14.58 -24.97 -12.05
CA LYS A 123 14.19 -23.67 -12.64
C LYS A 123 12.68 -23.57 -12.84
N ALA A 124 12.02 -24.64 -13.27
CA ALA A 124 10.57 -24.66 -13.42
C ALA A 124 9.83 -24.58 -12.07
N VAL A 125 10.31 -25.30 -11.05
CA VAL A 125 9.79 -25.20 -9.67
C VAL A 125 10.00 -23.79 -9.12
N ARG A 126 11.21 -23.24 -9.30
CA ARG A 126 11.54 -21.87 -8.89
C ARG A 126 10.61 -20.85 -9.52
N ALA A 127 10.37 -20.95 -10.83
CA ALA A 127 9.51 -20.03 -11.56
C ALA A 127 8.06 -20.02 -11.01
N ARG A 128 7.51 -21.20 -10.66
CA ARG A 128 6.17 -21.30 -10.03
C ARG A 128 6.15 -20.63 -8.67
N PHE A 129 7.14 -20.87 -7.82
CA PHE A 129 7.26 -20.19 -6.54
C PHE A 129 7.49 -18.68 -6.67
N ASP A 130 8.26 -18.25 -7.67
CA ASP A 130 8.53 -16.85 -7.94
C ASP A 130 7.27 -16.08 -8.37
N ALA A 131 6.28 -16.78 -8.96
CA ALA A 131 4.96 -16.24 -9.24
C ALA A 131 4.07 -16.08 -7.98
N ILE A 132 4.37 -16.81 -6.89
CA ILE A 132 3.63 -16.79 -5.63
C ILE A 132 4.21 -15.75 -4.66
N LYS A 133 5.53 -15.57 -4.65
CA LYS A 133 6.22 -14.66 -3.72
C LYS A 133 6.02 -13.18 -4.07
N GLY A 134 6.19 -12.31 -3.09
CA GLY A 134 5.93 -10.87 -3.24
C GLY A 134 4.44 -10.55 -3.43
N SER A 135 4.14 -9.40 -4.02
CA SER A 135 2.77 -8.93 -4.23
C SER A 135 2.11 -9.63 -5.42
N ALA A 136 1.76 -10.91 -5.26
CA ALA A 136 1.15 -11.73 -6.30
C ALA A 136 -0.37 -11.50 -6.44
N VAL A 137 -1.06 -11.14 -5.35
CA VAL A 137 -2.53 -11.03 -5.32
C VAL A 137 -3.03 -9.70 -5.90
N ASN A 138 -2.51 -8.57 -5.42
CA ASN A 138 -3.02 -7.25 -5.79
C ASN A 138 -2.99 -6.98 -7.31
N PRO A 139 -1.95 -7.38 -8.07
CA PRO A 139 -1.95 -7.22 -9.53
C PRO A 139 -3.05 -7.98 -10.27
N VAL A 140 -3.60 -9.04 -9.67
CA VAL A 140 -4.68 -9.84 -10.26
C VAL A 140 -6.05 -9.23 -9.94
N LEU A 141 -6.23 -8.71 -8.72
CA LEU A 141 -7.53 -8.22 -8.26
C LEU A 141 -7.80 -6.76 -8.63
N ARG A 142 -6.76 -5.91 -8.76
CA ARG A 142 -6.89 -4.48 -9.04
C ARG A 142 -7.13 -4.17 -10.52
N GLU A 143 -8.20 -4.72 -11.07
CA GLU A 143 -8.72 -4.44 -12.43
C GLU A 143 -9.62 -3.19 -12.44
N GLY A 144 -9.18 -2.14 -11.75
CA GLY A 144 -9.96 -0.93 -11.49
C GLY A 144 -9.12 0.18 -10.87
N ASN A 145 -9.67 1.40 -10.88
CA ASN A 145 -9.03 2.55 -10.26
C ASN A 145 -9.43 2.71 -8.78
N SER A 146 -8.63 3.46 -8.03
CA SER A 146 -8.77 3.62 -6.58
C SER A 146 -9.73 4.74 -6.23
N ASP A 147 -10.67 4.48 -5.31
CA ASP A 147 -11.40 5.47 -4.51
C ASP A 147 -11.03 5.24 -3.03
N ARG A 148 -10.18 6.12 -2.49
CA ARG A 148 -9.68 6.03 -1.12
C ARG A 148 -10.07 7.26 -0.32
N ARG A 149 -10.72 7.04 0.82
CA ARG A 149 -11.28 8.11 1.66
C ARG A 149 -11.46 7.67 3.10
N ALA A 150 -11.46 8.61 4.04
CA ALA A 150 -11.82 8.32 5.42
C ALA A 150 -13.31 7.95 5.48
N ALA A 151 -13.66 6.90 6.22
CA ALA A 151 -15.06 6.65 6.55
C ALA A 151 -15.60 7.81 7.41
N VAL A 152 -16.84 8.21 7.20
CA VAL A 152 -17.47 9.34 7.92
C VAL A 152 -17.40 9.11 9.44
N ALA A 153 -17.68 7.88 9.89
CA ALA A 153 -17.61 7.53 11.31
C ALA A 153 -16.21 7.72 11.91
N VAL A 154 -15.17 7.31 11.16
CA VAL A 154 -13.76 7.46 11.58
C VAL A 154 -13.38 8.93 11.65
N LYS A 155 -13.80 9.75 10.67
CA LYS A 155 -13.54 11.19 10.69
C LYS A 155 -14.26 11.88 11.84
N ASN A 156 -15.52 11.55 12.11
CA ASN A 156 -16.28 12.09 13.24
C ASN A 156 -15.62 11.74 14.58
N TYR A 157 -15.16 10.50 14.72
CA TYR A 157 -14.41 10.08 15.90
C TYR A 157 -13.10 10.85 16.05
N ALA A 158 -12.33 11.04 14.98
CA ALA A 158 -11.10 11.83 15.01
C ALA A 158 -11.36 13.29 15.37
N LYS A 159 -12.51 13.86 14.94
CA LYS A 159 -12.91 15.21 15.33
C LYS A 159 -13.24 15.31 16.83
N ALA A 160 -13.97 14.33 17.37
CA ALA A 160 -14.33 14.27 18.78
C ALA A 160 -13.15 13.90 19.69
N ASN A 161 -12.17 13.16 19.17
CA ASN A 161 -11.00 12.65 19.88
C ASN A 161 -9.70 12.98 19.10
N PRO A 162 -9.34 14.27 18.99
CA PRO A 162 -8.23 14.70 18.15
C PRO A 162 -6.91 14.09 18.63
N HIS A 163 -6.21 13.44 17.71
CA HIS A 163 -4.89 12.90 17.96
C HIS A 163 -3.85 14.02 18.08
N ARG A 164 -2.69 13.73 18.70
CA ARG A 164 -1.62 14.72 18.83
C ARG A 164 -0.98 15.04 17.46
N MET A 165 -0.90 16.33 17.19
CA MET A 165 -0.08 16.96 16.14
C MET A 165 1.08 17.71 16.79
N GLY A 166 2.28 17.56 16.25
CA GLY A 166 3.48 18.27 16.70
C GLY A 166 3.41 19.76 16.35
N ALA A 167 3.97 20.60 17.21
CA ALA A 167 3.98 22.04 17.00
C ALA A 167 4.93 22.39 15.85
N TRP A 168 4.47 23.24 14.93
CA TRP A 168 5.29 23.79 13.86
C TRP A 168 5.77 25.19 14.20
N SER A 169 7.07 25.42 14.02
CA SER A 169 7.70 26.74 14.17
C SER A 169 8.04 27.33 12.81
N LYS A 170 7.85 28.65 12.67
CA LYS A 170 8.32 29.42 11.50
C LYS A 170 9.84 29.34 11.32
N ASP A 171 10.56 29.14 12.43
CA ASP A 171 12.02 29.03 12.45
C ASP A 171 12.51 27.58 12.24
N SER A 172 11.61 26.61 12.01
CA SER A 172 12.03 25.23 11.73
C SER A 172 12.93 25.20 10.49
N LYS A 173 14.06 24.52 10.62
CA LYS A 173 15.00 24.30 9.51
C LYS A 173 14.63 23.09 8.65
N THR A 174 13.58 22.35 9.01
CA THR A 174 13.16 21.16 8.25
C THR A 174 12.77 21.52 6.84
N LYS A 175 13.30 20.82 5.85
CA LYS A 175 13.05 21.10 4.44
C LYS A 175 12.98 19.80 3.65
N VAL A 176 12.37 19.85 2.47
CA VAL A 176 12.44 18.77 1.49
C VAL A 176 13.39 19.23 0.40
N SER A 177 14.39 18.40 0.07
CA SER A 177 15.38 18.71 -0.96
C SER A 177 15.27 17.72 -2.10
N SER A 178 15.18 18.23 -3.33
CA SER A 178 15.13 17.48 -4.58
C SER A 178 16.12 18.03 -5.62
N MET A 179 16.43 17.25 -6.63
CA MET A 179 17.29 17.66 -7.74
C MET A 179 16.64 18.81 -8.53
N LYS A 180 17.46 19.73 -9.06
CA LYS A 180 17.01 20.89 -9.86
C LYS A 180 16.96 20.60 -11.37
N GLY A 181 17.27 19.37 -11.78
CA GLY A 181 17.46 19.00 -13.19
C GLY A 181 18.18 17.66 -13.33
N ASN A 182 18.04 17.03 -14.52
CA ASN A 182 18.60 15.72 -14.86
C ASN A 182 18.13 14.55 -13.96
N ASP A 183 16.96 14.69 -13.36
CA ASP A 183 16.21 13.64 -12.69
C ASP A 183 15.14 13.05 -13.62
N PHE A 184 14.30 12.15 -13.11
CA PHE A 184 13.25 11.55 -13.93
C PHE A 184 12.24 12.59 -14.41
N PHE A 185 11.89 13.55 -13.56
CA PHE A 185 10.98 14.64 -13.94
C PHE A 185 11.52 15.45 -15.13
N SER A 186 12.75 15.95 -15.03
CA SER A 186 13.31 16.89 -16.00
C SER A 186 13.67 16.26 -17.35
N ASN A 187 13.94 14.95 -17.34
CA ASN A 187 14.34 14.21 -18.54
C ASN A 187 13.17 13.48 -19.22
N GLU A 188 11.94 13.64 -18.72
CA GLU A 188 10.81 12.88 -19.23
C GLU A 188 10.41 13.29 -20.66
N LYS A 189 10.10 12.28 -21.47
CA LYS A 189 9.40 12.40 -22.75
C LYS A 189 8.20 11.47 -22.72
N SER A 190 7.06 11.96 -23.20
CA SER A 190 5.82 11.18 -23.27
C SER A 190 5.13 11.35 -24.62
N SER A 191 4.38 10.33 -25.03
CA SER A 191 3.50 10.37 -26.19
C SER A 191 2.39 9.32 -26.08
N THR A 192 1.24 9.64 -26.69
CA THR A 192 0.13 8.70 -26.87
C THR A 192 0.31 7.85 -28.14
N ILE A 193 0.26 6.52 -27.99
CA ILE A 193 0.43 5.56 -29.08
C ILE A 193 -0.72 5.64 -30.09
N THR A 194 -0.36 5.84 -31.36
CA THR A 194 -1.31 5.88 -32.48
C THR A 194 -1.71 4.48 -32.96
N ASP A 195 -2.76 4.39 -33.79
CA ASP A 195 -3.19 3.12 -34.39
C ASP A 195 -2.06 2.44 -35.20
N SER A 196 -1.26 3.22 -35.94
CA SER A 196 -0.15 2.68 -36.75
C SER A 196 1.03 2.21 -35.92
N GLN A 197 1.19 2.72 -34.70
CA GLN A 197 2.29 2.36 -33.79
C GLN A 197 1.94 1.19 -32.86
N ALA A 198 0.65 0.86 -32.73
CA ALA A 198 0.17 -0.14 -31.79
C ALA A 198 0.74 -1.54 -32.08
N GLY A 199 1.16 -2.25 -31.03
CA GLY A 199 1.66 -3.62 -31.11
C GLY A 199 2.91 -3.86 -30.26
N ALA A 200 3.73 -4.83 -30.70
CA ALA A 200 4.97 -5.21 -30.03
C ALA A 200 6.05 -4.12 -30.15
N ALA A 201 6.46 -3.55 -29.02
CA ALA A 201 7.50 -2.53 -28.94
C ALA A 201 8.84 -3.10 -28.48
N LYS A 202 9.92 -2.34 -28.73
CA LYS A 202 11.29 -2.72 -28.40
C LYS A 202 12.04 -1.56 -27.75
N ILE A 203 12.80 -1.86 -26.69
CA ILE A 203 13.76 -0.96 -26.04
C ILE A 203 15.16 -1.49 -26.32
N GLU A 204 16.01 -0.65 -26.91
CA GLU A 204 17.36 -0.98 -27.32
C GLU A 204 18.36 0.05 -26.80
N PHE A 205 19.49 -0.42 -26.26
CA PHE A 205 20.65 0.40 -25.94
C PHE A 205 21.68 0.29 -27.05
N THR A 206 22.11 1.42 -27.59
CA THR A 206 23.21 1.52 -28.54
C THR A 206 24.41 2.15 -27.85
N HIS A 207 25.49 1.38 -27.70
CA HIS A 207 26.75 1.85 -27.16
C HIS A 207 27.32 2.98 -28.04
N ALA A 208 28.09 3.90 -27.45
CA ALA A 208 28.73 5.00 -28.19
C ALA A 208 29.62 4.55 -29.38
N THR A 209 30.07 3.29 -29.41
CA THR A 209 30.83 2.68 -30.53
C THR A 209 29.96 2.05 -31.61
N GLY A 210 28.63 2.06 -31.46
CA GLY A 210 27.64 1.56 -32.43
C GLY A 210 27.09 0.16 -32.17
N ALA A 211 27.57 -0.58 -31.15
CA ALA A 211 27.03 -1.89 -30.80
C ALA A 211 25.66 -1.76 -30.11
N ALA A 212 24.65 -2.49 -30.58
CA ALA A 212 23.29 -2.43 -30.05
C ALA A 212 22.91 -3.69 -29.26
N THR A 213 22.22 -3.50 -28.14
CA THR A 213 21.72 -4.56 -27.25
C THR A 213 20.25 -4.30 -26.95
N VAL A 214 19.40 -5.30 -27.18
CA VAL A 214 17.99 -5.23 -26.80
C VAL A 214 17.88 -5.37 -25.28
N LEU A 215 17.39 -4.32 -24.62
CA LEU A 215 17.12 -4.33 -23.18
C LEU A 215 15.79 -5.02 -22.89
N LYS A 216 14.77 -4.77 -23.73
CA LYS A 216 13.46 -5.43 -23.65
C LYS A 216 12.78 -5.47 -25.02
N GLY A 217 12.30 -6.64 -25.42
CA GLY A 217 11.50 -6.84 -26.63
C GLY A 217 10.08 -7.31 -26.33
N ASP A 218 9.24 -7.24 -27.36
CA ASP A 218 7.93 -7.90 -27.49
C ASP A 218 6.88 -7.57 -26.42
N PHE A 219 7.01 -6.41 -25.76
CA PHE A 219 5.96 -5.92 -24.85
C PHE A 219 4.92 -5.12 -25.64
N GLN A 220 3.65 -5.30 -25.29
CA GLN A 220 2.54 -4.77 -26.07
C GLN A 220 2.20 -3.34 -25.66
N LEU A 221 2.11 -2.46 -26.65
CA LEU A 221 1.61 -1.10 -26.53
C LEU A 221 0.34 -0.96 -27.38
N PRO A 222 -0.86 -1.12 -26.79
CA PRO A 222 -2.12 -0.85 -27.49
C PRO A 222 -2.24 0.62 -27.91
N LYS A 223 -3.07 0.90 -28.92
CA LYS A 223 -3.48 2.27 -29.28
C LYS A 223 -4.03 3.01 -28.04
N GLY A 224 -3.72 4.29 -27.95
CA GLY A 224 -4.18 5.17 -26.88
C GLY A 224 -3.38 5.03 -25.59
N THR A 225 -2.43 4.10 -25.52
CA THR A 225 -1.52 4.02 -24.38
C THR A 225 -0.66 5.26 -24.33
N VAL A 226 -0.64 5.96 -23.20
CA VAL A 226 0.36 6.99 -22.90
C VAL A 226 1.64 6.28 -22.48
N VAL A 227 2.76 6.57 -23.13
CA VAL A 227 4.05 5.92 -22.85
C VAL A 227 5.10 6.97 -22.56
N ASP A 228 5.82 6.77 -21.47
CA ASP A 228 6.80 7.73 -20.97
C ASP A 228 8.17 7.07 -20.93
N THR A 229 9.20 7.82 -21.29
CA THR A 229 10.59 7.40 -21.13
C THR A 229 11.38 8.51 -20.47
N THR A 230 12.23 8.14 -19.53
CA THR A 230 13.03 9.10 -18.77
C THR A 230 14.29 8.44 -18.24
N PHE A 231 15.20 9.22 -17.67
CA PHE A 231 16.35 8.72 -16.95
C PHE A 231 16.77 9.66 -15.81
N MET A 232 17.36 9.11 -14.76
CA MET A 232 18.05 9.87 -13.72
C MET A 232 19.55 9.80 -13.98
N SER A 233 20.19 10.97 -14.11
CA SER A 233 21.63 11.05 -14.27
C SER A 233 22.33 10.75 -12.94
N VAL A 234 23.14 9.70 -12.90
CA VAL A 234 23.87 9.33 -11.68
C VAL A 234 24.93 10.36 -11.31
N LYS A 235 25.52 11.02 -12.30
CA LYS A 235 26.44 12.14 -12.09
C LYS A 235 25.75 13.31 -11.40
N ALA A 236 24.55 13.69 -11.87
CA ALA A 236 23.78 14.77 -11.25
C ALA A 236 23.29 14.38 -9.85
N LEU A 237 22.83 13.14 -9.67
CA LEU A 237 22.43 12.58 -8.38
C LEU A 237 23.58 12.61 -7.38
N GLY A 238 24.77 12.14 -7.74
CA GLY A 238 25.94 12.14 -6.87
C GLY A 238 26.35 13.54 -6.43
N LYS A 239 26.32 14.51 -7.35
CA LYS A 239 26.56 15.93 -7.03
C LYS A 239 25.51 16.46 -6.06
N PHE A 240 24.24 16.23 -6.33
CA PHE A 240 23.14 16.66 -5.48
C PHE A 240 23.26 16.08 -4.07
N LEU A 241 23.52 14.77 -3.93
CA LEU A 241 23.67 14.13 -2.62
C LEU A 241 24.84 14.71 -1.84
N ALA A 242 26.00 14.94 -2.48
CA ALA A 242 27.15 15.57 -1.84
C ALA A 242 26.82 17.00 -1.35
N GLU A 243 26.15 17.81 -2.18
CA GLU A 243 25.69 19.15 -1.81
C GLU A 243 24.72 19.10 -0.62
N GLN A 244 23.75 18.20 -0.63
CA GLN A 244 22.76 18.07 0.44
C GLN A 244 23.38 17.56 1.75
N ILE A 245 24.39 16.70 1.71
CA ILE A 245 25.13 16.28 2.91
C ILE A 245 25.82 17.48 3.57
N GLU A 246 26.53 18.30 2.78
CA GLU A 246 27.23 19.48 3.31
C GLU A 246 26.25 20.58 3.77
N GLU A 247 25.17 20.80 3.04
CA GLU A 247 24.12 21.77 3.40
C GLU A 247 23.43 21.38 4.72
N THR A 248 23.10 20.09 4.88
CA THR A 248 22.51 19.57 6.13
C THR A 248 23.45 19.79 7.32
N LYS A 249 24.76 19.55 7.11
CA LYS A 249 25.78 19.77 8.14
C LYS A 249 25.89 21.25 8.52
N ALA A 250 25.87 22.14 7.53
CA ALA A 250 25.90 23.59 7.76
C ALA A 250 24.66 24.08 8.52
N ASP A 251 23.49 23.52 8.21
CA ASP A 251 22.24 23.83 8.89
C ASP A 251 22.16 23.26 10.32
N GLY A 252 22.96 22.24 10.62
CA GLY A 252 22.94 21.54 11.90
C GLY A 252 21.69 20.68 12.08
N THR A 253 21.13 20.16 10.99
CA THR A 253 19.92 19.33 10.97
C THR A 253 20.27 17.85 10.75
N LEU A 254 19.27 16.97 10.87
CA LEU A 254 19.41 15.56 10.51
C LEU A 254 19.44 15.39 8.98
N PHE A 255 20.32 14.53 8.47
CA PHE A 255 20.24 14.06 7.08
C PHE A 255 19.26 12.88 7.02
N SER A 256 18.30 12.94 6.11
CA SER A 256 17.34 11.86 5.86
C SER A 256 17.12 11.64 4.37
N LEU A 257 16.93 10.40 3.97
CA LEU A 257 16.64 9.94 2.61
C LEU A 257 15.31 9.20 2.61
N HIS A 258 14.39 9.63 1.75
CA HIS A 258 13.04 9.09 1.67
C HIS A 258 12.79 8.53 0.27
N LEU A 259 12.69 7.20 0.17
CA LEU A 259 12.49 6.46 -1.08
C LEU A 259 11.39 5.40 -0.91
N LYS A 260 11.10 4.61 -1.95
CA LYS A 260 10.13 3.51 -1.90
C LYS A 260 10.73 2.18 -2.37
N ALA A 261 11.89 1.82 -1.80
CA ALA A 261 12.75 0.70 -2.24
C ALA A 261 12.04 -0.66 -2.42
N THR A 262 11.08 -0.99 -1.56
CA THR A 262 10.33 -2.27 -1.67
C THR A 262 9.44 -2.31 -2.90
N MET A 263 8.77 -1.20 -3.22
CA MET A 263 7.87 -1.11 -4.37
C MET A 263 8.70 -0.90 -5.64
N MET A 264 9.51 0.15 -5.66
CA MET A 264 10.36 0.54 -6.77
C MET A 264 11.66 -0.28 -6.78
N LYS A 265 11.50 -1.61 -6.78
CA LYS A 265 12.53 -2.63 -6.53
C LYS A 265 13.76 -2.63 -7.44
N VAL A 266 13.78 -1.79 -8.47
CA VAL A 266 14.92 -1.61 -9.38
C VAL A 266 15.56 -0.25 -9.16
N SER A 267 14.83 0.84 -9.41
CA SER A 267 15.38 2.21 -9.34
C SER A 267 15.84 2.60 -7.95
N ASP A 268 14.99 2.40 -6.95
CA ASP A 268 15.19 3.01 -5.64
C ASP A 268 16.34 2.37 -4.84
N PRO A 269 16.57 1.03 -4.89
CA PRO A 269 17.79 0.45 -4.34
C PRO A 269 19.07 1.01 -4.97
N ILE A 270 19.08 1.33 -6.26
CA ILE A 270 20.25 1.95 -6.94
C ILE A 270 20.45 3.38 -6.42
N ILE A 271 19.38 4.19 -6.35
CA ILE A 271 19.43 5.55 -5.79
C ILE A 271 19.91 5.52 -4.33
N PHE A 272 19.42 4.56 -3.54
CA PHE A 272 19.84 4.35 -2.15
C PHE A 272 21.34 4.02 -2.07
N GLY A 273 21.84 3.15 -2.94
CA GLY A 273 23.26 2.82 -3.02
C GLY A 273 24.13 4.04 -3.33
N HIS A 274 23.68 4.93 -4.20
CA HIS A 274 24.36 6.21 -4.44
C HIS A 274 24.37 7.12 -3.22
N ALA A 275 23.31 7.14 -2.41
CA ALA A 275 23.29 7.88 -1.15
C ALA A 275 24.27 7.30 -0.12
N VAL A 276 24.36 5.97 0.02
CA VAL A 276 25.36 5.31 0.87
C VAL A 276 26.78 5.66 0.41
N ARG A 277 27.06 5.56 -0.90
CA ARG A 277 28.35 5.92 -1.49
C ARG A 277 28.68 7.39 -1.28
N ALA A 278 27.73 8.31 -1.46
CA ALA A 278 27.95 9.74 -1.25
C ALA A 278 28.25 10.06 0.23
N PHE A 279 27.52 9.45 1.16
CA PHE A 279 27.72 9.65 2.59
C PHE A 279 29.10 9.15 3.04
N LEU A 280 29.52 7.98 2.55
CA LEU A 280 30.82 7.36 2.83
C LEU A 280 31.88 7.60 1.75
N ALA A 281 31.77 8.68 0.96
CA ALA A 281 32.64 8.89 -0.21
C ALA A 281 34.14 8.68 0.07
N PRO A 282 34.74 9.23 1.15
CA PRO A 282 36.16 9.01 1.43
C PRO A 282 36.55 7.54 1.64
N VAL A 283 35.65 6.71 2.17
CA VAL A 283 35.87 5.27 2.39
C VAL A 283 35.84 4.53 1.05
N PHE A 284 34.86 4.83 0.19
CA PHE A 284 34.78 4.22 -1.14
C PHE A 284 35.91 4.67 -2.07
N GLU A 285 36.38 5.91 -1.94
CA GLU A 285 37.54 6.42 -2.68
C GLU A 285 38.84 5.72 -2.26
N LYS A 286 39.03 5.49 -0.96
CA LYS A 286 40.24 4.84 -0.42
C LYS A 286 40.25 3.32 -0.63
N HIS A 287 39.11 2.66 -0.45
CA HIS A 287 39.02 1.18 -0.39
C HIS A 287 38.23 0.55 -1.54
N GLY A 288 37.77 1.34 -2.53
CA GLY A 288 36.90 0.90 -3.61
C GLY A 288 37.25 -0.45 -4.24
N PRO A 289 38.49 -0.65 -4.74
CA PRO A 289 38.89 -1.94 -5.32
C PRO A 289 38.77 -3.14 -4.37
N ALA A 290 39.04 -2.94 -3.07
CA ALA A 290 38.91 -3.99 -2.06
C ALA A 290 37.44 -4.28 -1.73
N LEU A 291 36.61 -3.24 -1.62
CA LEU A 291 35.16 -3.36 -1.41
C LEU A 291 34.48 -4.06 -2.59
N ASP A 292 34.84 -3.69 -3.83
CA ASP A 292 34.32 -4.31 -5.05
C ASP A 292 34.75 -5.78 -5.16
N ALA A 293 36.02 -6.09 -4.86
CA ALA A 293 36.52 -7.47 -4.84
C ALA A 293 35.83 -8.34 -3.77
N ALA A 294 35.43 -7.74 -2.65
CA ALA A 294 34.62 -8.40 -1.62
C ALA A 294 33.13 -8.50 -2.01
N GLY A 295 32.69 -7.87 -3.11
CA GLY A 295 31.28 -7.87 -3.52
C GLY A 295 30.39 -7.04 -2.60
N VAL A 296 30.93 -5.96 -2.01
CA VAL A 296 30.16 -5.00 -1.21
C VAL A 296 29.12 -4.33 -2.11
N ASN A 297 27.85 -4.43 -1.72
CA ASN A 297 26.75 -3.85 -2.47
C ASN A 297 25.99 -2.80 -1.65
N PRO A 298 26.25 -1.50 -1.87
CA PRO A 298 25.56 -0.44 -1.13
C PRO A 298 24.06 -0.32 -1.48
N ASN A 299 23.59 -0.91 -2.58
CA ASN A 299 22.16 -0.95 -2.91
C ASN A 299 21.36 -1.78 -1.87
N SER A 300 22.04 -2.68 -1.16
CA SER A 300 21.48 -3.46 -0.04
C SER A 300 21.53 -2.71 1.30
N GLY A 301 22.11 -1.51 1.32
CA GLY A 301 22.21 -0.61 2.47
C GLY A 301 23.46 -0.77 3.32
N LEU A 302 23.68 0.21 4.20
CA LEU A 302 24.87 0.31 5.05
C LEU A 302 25.05 -0.89 5.97
N GLY A 303 23.95 -1.49 6.46
CA GLY A 303 24.04 -2.69 7.29
C GLY A 303 24.74 -3.84 6.55
N ALA A 304 24.29 -4.13 5.33
CA ALA A 304 24.90 -5.16 4.48
C ALA A 304 26.35 -4.82 4.09
N VAL A 305 26.66 -3.53 3.91
CA VAL A 305 28.03 -3.06 3.67
C VAL A 305 28.92 -3.35 4.87
N LEU A 306 28.47 -3.03 6.09
CA LEU A 306 29.22 -3.26 7.33
C LEU A 306 29.41 -4.75 7.60
N ASP A 307 28.37 -5.56 7.43
CA ASP A 307 28.45 -7.03 7.59
C ASP A 307 29.51 -7.62 6.66
N ARG A 308 29.56 -7.15 5.41
CA ARG A 308 30.56 -7.62 4.45
C ARG A 308 31.97 -7.15 4.76
N ILE A 309 32.13 -5.92 5.25
CA ILE A 309 33.44 -5.38 5.68
C ILE A 309 33.99 -6.17 6.87
N ALA A 310 33.14 -6.60 7.80
CA ALA A 310 33.56 -7.39 8.96
C ALA A 310 34.23 -8.73 8.58
N GLU A 311 33.92 -9.27 7.39
CA GLU A 311 34.52 -10.50 6.83
C GLU A 311 35.87 -10.24 6.13
N MET A 312 36.26 -8.99 5.91
CA MET A 312 37.48 -8.63 5.17
C MET A 312 38.74 -8.64 6.04
N HIS A 313 39.89 -8.92 5.44
CA HIS A 313 41.18 -9.00 6.15
C HIS A 313 41.68 -7.63 6.68
N ASN A 314 41.27 -6.52 6.07
CA ASN A 314 41.58 -5.16 6.48
C ASN A 314 40.38 -4.45 7.15
N SER A 315 39.42 -5.21 7.69
CA SER A 315 38.18 -4.70 8.31
C SER A 315 38.43 -3.57 9.32
N ALA A 316 39.37 -3.76 10.26
CA ALA A 316 39.68 -2.78 11.30
C ALA A 316 40.12 -1.41 10.76
N GLU A 317 40.83 -1.37 9.62
CA GLU A 317 41.20 -0.11 8.97
C GLU A 317 39.96 0.57 8.35
N ILE A 318 39.16 -0.21 7.62
CA ILE A 318 37.94 0.30 6.95
C ILE A 318 36.93 0.81 7.99
N GLU A 319 36.72 0.08 9.08
CA GLU A 319 35.83 0.47 10.18
C GLU A 319 36.30 1.76 10.87
N ALA A 320 37.61 1.94 11.06
CA ALA A 320 38.17 3.18 11.59
C ALA A 320 37.95 4.36 10.65
N ASP A 321 38.13 4.17 9.34
CA ASP A 321 37.85 5.20 8.33
C ASP A 321 36.35 5.54 8.27
N ILE A 322 35.46 4.54 8.37
CA ILE A 322 34.01 4.77 8.46
C ILE A 322 33.69 5.59 9.71
N ALA A 323 34.22 5.23 10.88
CA ALA A 323 34.01 5.98 12.11
C ALA A 323 34.50 7.44 11.99
N ALA A 324 35.65 7.65 11.35
CA ALA A 324 36.18 8.99 11.08
C ALA A 324 35.27 9.80 10.15
N VAL A 325 34.75 9.19 9.08
CA VAL A 325 33.78 9.86 8.19
C VAL A 325 32.50 10.19 8.94
N MET A 326 31.90 9.23 9.65
CA MET A 326 30.67 9.42 10.40
C MET A 326 30.78 10.56 11.42
N ALA A 327 31.94 10.72 12.07
CA ALA A 327 32.20 11.82 13.02
C ALA A 327 32.25 13.22 12.36
N THR A 328 32.47 13.29 11.04
CA THR A 328 32.54 14.57 10.30
C THR A 328 31.30 14.88 9.47
N ARG A 329 30.40 13.91 9.29
CA ARG A 329 29.15 14.05 8.54
C ARG A 329 28.04 14.67 9.40
N PRO A 330 26.96 15.20 8.79
CA PRO A 330 25.80 15.61 9.57
C PRO A 330 25.23 14.42 10.37
N PRO A 331 24.57 14.67 11.51
CA PRO A 331 23.83 13.63 12.21
C PRO A 331 22.76 13.04 11.28
N MET A 332 22.53 11.74 11.36
CA MET A 332 21.56 11.05 10.51
C MET A 332 20.23 10.86 11.23
N TYR A 333 19.14 10.88 10.46
CA TYR A 333 17.85 10.37 10.93
C TYR A 333 17.98 8.90 11.34
N MET A 334 17.42 8.54 12.49
CA MET A 334 17.52 7.21 13.08
C MET A 334 16.21 6.45 12.94
N VAL A 335 16.32 5.19 12.52
CA VAL A 335 15.23 4.21 12.59
C VAL A 335 15.16 3.65 14.01
N ASN A 336 16.31 3.41 14.64
CA ASN A 336 16.43 3.00 16.03
C ASN A 336 17.74 3.54 16.63
N SER A 337 17.67 4.60 17.42
CA SER A 337 18.83 5.24 18.05
C SER A 337 19.55 4.32 19.04
N ASP A 338 18.80 3.56 19.85
CA ASP A 338 19.36 2.66 20.89
C ASP A 338 20.24 1.55 20.29
N LYS A 339 19.94 1.15 19.06
CA LYS A 339 20.68 0.12 18.31
C LYS A 339 21.63 0.70 17.27
N GLY A 340 21.72 2.03 17.14
CA GLY A 340 22.52 2.68 16.12
C GLY A 340 22.03 2.46 14.67
N ILE A 341 20.77 2.05 14.47
CA ILE A 341 20.20 1.80 13.14
C ILE A 341 19.77 3.14 12.53
N THR A 342 20.51 3.56 11.52
CA THR A 342 20.30 4.83 10.80
C THR A 342 19.40 4.66 9.58
N ASN A 343 18.96 5.78 8.99
CA ASN A 343 18.22 5.82 7.74
C ASN A 343 18.91 5.07 6.58
N LEU A 344 20.24 5.02 6.57
CA LEU A 344 21.00 4.36 5.50
C LEU A 344 21.27 2.87 5.75
N HIS A 345 20.83 2.29 6.88
CA HIS A 345 21.11 0.88 7.20
C HIS A 345 20.40 -0.10 6.28
N VAL A 346 19.08 0.06 6.08
CA VAL A 346 18.26 -0.84 5.27
C VAL A 346 17.38 -0.01 4.33
N PRO A 347 17.39 -0.27 3.00
CA PRO A 347 16.66 0.54 2.03
C PRO A 347 15.16 0.63 2.24
N SER A 348 14.56 -0.39 2.88
CA SER A 348 13.13 -0.50 3.11
C SER A 348 12.65 0.04 4.45
N ASP A 349 13.53 0.51 5.33
CA ASP A 349 13.13 0.95 6.68
C ASP A 349 12.43 2.32 6.67
N VAL A 350 12.87 3.24 5.80
CA VAL A 350 12.33 4.60 5.68
C VAL A 350 11.64 4.74 4.32
N ILE A 351 10.33 4.53 4.33
CA ILE A 351 9.48 4.53 3.12
C ILE A 351 8.78 5.89 3.00
N ILE A 352 8.96 6.60 1.90
CA ILE A 352 8.58 8.02 1.71
C ILE A 352 7.13 8.35 2.09
N ASP A 353 6.17 7.55 1.64
CA ASP A 353 4.73 7.71 1.89
C ASP A 353 4.36 7.59 3.37
N ALA A 354 5.10 6.81 4.17
CA ALA A 354 4.85 6.72 5.62
C ALA A 354 5.73 7.70 6.42
N SER A 355 7.00 7.82 6.02
CA SER A 355 8.03 8.56 6.76
C SER A 355 7.84 10.07 6.68
N LEU A 356 7.52 10.63 5.51
CA LEU A 356 7.31 12.07 5.40
C LEU A 356 6.05 12.54 6.13
N PRO A 357 4.88 11.88 6.02
CA PRO A 357 3.74 12.24 6.85
C PRO A 357 4.03 12.11 8.35
N ALA A 358 4.82 11.11 8.78
CA ALA A 358 5.21 10.98 10.19
C ALA A 358 6.08 12.16 10.66
N VAL A 359 7.09 12.55 9.88
CA VAL A 359 7.92 13.75 10.16
C VAL A 359 7.05 15.01 10.18
N ILE A 360 6.16 15.16 9.21
CA ILE A 360 5.29 16.33 9.09
C ILE A 360 4.33 16.42 10.28
N ARG A 361 3.69 15.30 10.64
CA ARG A 361 2.83 15.19 11.82
C ARG A 361 3.58 15.51 13.11
N ALA A 362 4.85 15.14 13.21
CA ALA A 362 5.69 15.40 14.39
C ALA A 362 6.15 16.87 14.52
N GLY A 363 5.70 17.79 13.66
CA GLY A 363 6.16 19.18 13.68
C GLY A 363 7.42 19.41 12.86
N GLY A 364 7.64 18.56 11.84
CA GLY A 364 8.85 18.57 11.02
C GLY A 364 10.05 17.93 11.74
N LYS A 365 9.83 17.01 12.68
CA LYS A 365 10.92 16.45 13.51
C LYS A 365 11.19 14.98 13.21
N GLY A 366 12.47 14.62 13.16
CA GLY A 366 12.97 13.26 13.11
C GLY A 366 13.80 12.91 14.35
N TRP A 367 14.13 11.64 14.54
CA TRP A 367 14.93 11.19 15.68
C TRP A 367 16.42 11.18 15.32
N GLY A 368 17.23 11.84 16.14
CA GLY A 368 18.68 11.90 15.99
C GLY A 368 19.43 10.76 16.69
N PRO A 369 20.75 10.66 16.48
CA PRO A 369 21.59 9.64 17.12
C PRO A 369 21.71 9.80 18.64
N ASP A 370 21.39 10.97 19.18
CA ASP A 370 21.31 11.26 20.61
C ASP A 370 19.99 10.81 21.25
N GLY A 371 19.07 10.25 20.47
CA GLY A 371 17.73 9.85 20.91
C GLY A 371 16.77 11.02 21.11
N ASN A 372 17.07 12.22 20.59
CA ASN A 372 16.18 13.39 20.67
C ASN A 372 15.57 13.75 19.31
N GLU A 373 14.46 14.49 19.35
CA GLU A 373 13.81 15.03 18.16
C GLU A 373 14.57 16.25 17.59
N GLY A 374 14.78 16.31 16.28
CA GLY A 374 15.50 17.39 15.60
C GLY A 374 14.88 17.75 14.24
N ASP A 375 15.14 18.98 13.77
CA ASP A 375 14.83 19.36 12.39
C ASP A 375 15.63 18.49 11.40
N THR A 376 15.07 18.24 10.23
CA THR A 376 15.62 17.28 9.26
C THR A 376 15.60 17.80 7.82
N ASN A 377 16.65 17.53 7.07
CA ASN A 377 16.65 17.66 5.62
C ASN A 377 16.11 16.36 5.01
N CYS A 378 14.86 16.39 4.56
CA CYS A 378 14.16 15.31 3.89
C CYS A 378 14.58 15.22 2.42
N VAL A 379 15.62 14.45 2.13
CA VAL A 379 16.12 14.28 0.75
C VAL A 379 15.20 13.33 -0.02
N VAL A 380 14.60 13.86 -1.09
CA VAL A 380 13.77 13.16 -2.06
C VAL A 380 14.36 13.47 -3.45
N PRO A 381 15.25 12.62 -4.00
CA PRO A 381 16.07 13.01 -5.15
C PRO A 381 15.29 13.47 -6.37
N ASP A 382 14.21 12.77 -6.74
CA ASP A 382 13.40 13.11 -7.91
C ASP A 382 12.33 14.17 -7.61
N ASN A 383 12.17 15.11 -8.54
CA ASN A 383 11.28 16.26 -8.37
C ASN A 383 9.84 16.03 -8.84
N SER A 384 9.45 14.83 -9.30
CA SER A 384 8.06 14.59 -9.74
C SER A 384 7.07 14.75 -8.60
N TYR A 385 7.45 14.34 -7.38
CA TYR A 385 6.54 14.27 -6.23
C TYR A 385 7.07 14.98 -4.98
N ALA A 386 8.37 15.31 -4.92
CA ALA A 386 8.93 16.12 -3.83
C ALA A 386 8.18 17.45 -3.57
N PRO A 387 7.66 18.18 -4.60
CA PRO A 387 6.94 19.43 -4.40
C PRO A 387 5.71 19.33 -3.48
N VAL A 388 5.04 18.18 -3.41
CA VAL A 388 3.88 17.96 -2.51
C VAL A 388 4.30 18.07 -1.05
N TYR A 389 5.36 17.35 -0.67
CA TYR A 389 5.84 17.36 0.71
C TYR A 389 6.53 18.67 1.06
N GLU A 390 7.29 19.25 0.12
CA GLU A 390 7.92 20.56 0.31
C GLU A 390 6.85 21.62 0.59
N GLU A 391 5.78 21.65 -0.19
CA GLU A 391 4.68 22.60 0.00
C GLU A 391 3.95 22.39 1.33
N THR A 392 3.76 21.13 1.73
CA THR A 392 3.15 20.81 3.03
C THR A 392 4.01 21.31 4.20
N VAL A 393 5.33 21.09 4.14
CA VAL A 393 6.28 21.61 5.12
C VAL A 393 6.25 23.13 5.17
N ASN A 394 6.31 23.80 4.01
CA ASN A 394 6.28 25.25 3.92
C ASN A 394 4.97 25.83 4.48
N TYR A 395 3.83 25.22 4.13
CA TYR A 395 2.52 25.61 4.61
C TYR A 395 2.40 25.50 6.13
N PHE A 396 2.90 24.43 6.74
CA PHE A 396 2.82 24.27 8.20
C PHE A 396 3.83 25.12 8.97
N LYS A 397 5.00 25.43 8.40
CA LYS A 397 5.86 26.50 8.95
C LYS A 397 5.11 27.83 8.99
N GLU A 398 4.39 28.17 7.93
CA GLU A 398 3.66 29.43 7.80
C GLU A 398 2.45 29.50 8.75
N THR A 399 1.65 28.43 8.80
CA THR A 399 0.29 28.42 9.37
C THR A 399 0.15 27.64 10.67
N GLY A 400 1.20 26.93 11.10
CA GLY A 400 1.14 25.97 12.20
C GLY A 400 0.50 24.63 11.79
N ALA A 401 0.42 23.69 12.74
CA ALA A 401 -0.16 22.37 12.49
C ALA A 401 -1.64 22.45 12.06
N LEU A 402 -2.11 21.41 11.35
CA LEU A 402 -3.54 21.19 11.13
C LEU A 402 -4.21 20.81 12.46
N ASP A 403 -5.46 21.23 12.67
CA ASP A 403 -6.27 20.83 13.81
C ASP A 403 -7.24 19.69 13.41
N PRO A 404 -7.03 18.45 13.89
CA PRO A 404 -7.90 17.32 13.57
C PRO A 404 -9.35 17.51 14.00
N SER A 405 -9.62 18.33 15.03
CA SER A 405 -10.97 18.55 15.58
C SER A 405 -11.88 19.34 14.64
N THR A 406 -11.28 20.19 13.79
CA THR A 406 -12.01 21.11 12.90
C THR A 406 -11.75 20.86 11.42
N SER A 407 -10.65 20.16 11.08
CA SER A 407 -10.29 19.92 9.68
C SER A 407 -11.35 19.16 8.88
N GLY A 408 -11.46 19.52 7.60
CA GLY A 408 -12.15 18.73 6.59
C GLY A 408 -11.31 17.51 6.17
N THR A 409 -11.61 16.92 5.02
CA THR A 409 -10.89 15.75 4.51
C THR A 409 -10.44 15.87 3.07
N VAL A 410 -9.28 15.28 2.74
CA VAL A 410 -8.86 15.05 1.36
C VAL A 410 -9.09 13.60 0.98
N GLN A 411 -10.04 13.38 0.06
CA GLN A 411 -10.29 12.10 -0.59
C GLN A 411 -9.36 11.94 -1.79
N ASN A 412 -9.09 10.71 -2.22
CA ASN A 412 -8.27 10.44 -3.40
C ASN A 412 -8.97 9.54 -4.43
N ILE A 413 -8.97 9.98 -5.68
CA ILE A 413 -9.31 9.16 -6.85
C ILE A 413 -8.02 8.90 -7.63
N GLY A 414 -7.53 7.66 -7.57
CA GLY A 414 -6.20 7.29 -8.04
C GLY A 414 -6.21 6.42 -9.28
N LEU A 415 -5.50 6.82 -10.32
CA LEU A 415 -5.22 6.02 -11.52
C LEU A 415 -4.27 4.88 -11.15
N MET A 416 -4.72 3.62 -11.24
CA MET A 416 -3.88 2.47 -10.88
C MET A 416 -4.15 1.20 -11.69
N ALA A 417 -5.28 1.13 -12.39
CA ALA A 417 -5.71 -0.09 -13.08
C ALA A 417 -4.63 -0.57 -14.06
N GLN A 418 -4.43 -1.89 -14.12
CA GLN A 418 -3.49 -2.55 -15.02
C GLN A 418 -2.03 -2.07 -14.88
N LYS A 419 -1.60 -1.75 -13.65
CA LYS A 419 -0.24 -1.28 -13.31
C LYS A 419 0.12 0.02 -14.05
N ALA A 420 -0.78 0.99 -14.00
CA ALA A 420 -0.55 2.31 -14.57
C ALA A 420 0.76 2.95 -14.06
N GLU A 421 1.43 3.68 -14.96
CA GLU A 421 2.58 4.54 -14.67
C GLU A 421 3.79 3.78 -14.08
N GLU A 422 4.47 4.33 -13.06
CA GLU A 422 5.71 3.79 -12.50
C GLU A 422 5.56 2.38 -11.93
N TYR A 423 4.36 1.99 -11.49
CA TYR A 423 4.13 0.68 -10.87
C TYR A 423 4.14 -0.45 -11.89
N GLY A 424 4.02 -0.13 -13.19
CA GLY A 424 4.23 -1.06 -14.30
C GLY A 424 5.67 -1.10 -14.81
N SER A 425 6.53 -0.17 -14.39
CA SER A 425 7.83 0.08 -15.03
C SER A 425 8.94 -0.91 -14.70
N HIS A 426 8.78 -1.78 -13.69
CA HIS A 426 9.89 -2.63 -13.22
C HIS A 426 10.55 -3.49 -14.29
N PRO A 427 9.81 -4.11 -15.23
CA PRO A 427 10.42 -4.87 -16.33
C PRO A 427 11.09 -4.00 -17.40
N THR A 428 10.97 -2.68 -17.30
CA THR A 428 11.43 -1.66 -18.26
C THR A 428 12.25 -0.56 -17.59
N THR A 429 12.87 -0.88 -16.44
CA THR A 429 13.85 -0.03 -15.75
C THR A 429 15.22 -0.69 -15.79
N PHE A 430 16.25 0.06 -16.17
CA PHE A 430 17.61 -0.46 -16.38
C PHE A 430 18.66 0.48 -15.80
N GLU A 431 19.67 -0.10 -15.16
CA GLU A 431 20.94 0.59 -14.91
C GLU A 431 21.78 0.50 -16.19
N ILE A 432 22.20 1.65 -16.71
CA ILE A 432 22.86 1.72 -18.01
C ILE A 432 24.34 1.31 -17.88
N PRO A 433 24.83 0.34 -18.69
CA PRO A 433 26.15 -0.23 -18.50
C PRO A 433 27.29 0.68 -18.97
N ALA A 434 27.02 1.60 -19.90
CA ALA A 434 28.03 2.44 -20.54
C ALA A 434 27.38 3.65 -21.23
N ALA A 435 28.18 4.64 -21.61
CA ALA A 435 27.68 5.77 -22.38
C ALA A 435 27.13 5.34 -23.76
N GLY A 436 26.00 5.92 -24.15
CA GLY A 436 25.32 5.58 -25.39
C GLY A 436 23.94 6.20 -25.49
N THR A 437 23.05 5.53 -26.20
CA THR A 437 21.68 5.98 -26.45
C THR A 437 20.70 4.86 -26.16
N VAL A 438 19.61 5.14 -25.44
CA VAL A 438 18.49 4.21 -25.28
C VAL A 438 17.34 4.68 -26.16
N THR A 439 16.80 3.78 -26.96
CA THR A 439 15.72 4.06 -27.92
C THR A 439 14.55 3.11 -27.69
N LEU A 440 13.35 3.69 -27.61
CA LEU A 440 12.08 2.96 -27.64
C LEU A 440 11.50 3.04 -29.06
N THR A 441 11.26 1.89 -29.66
CA THR A 441 10.71 1.75 -31.03
C THR A 441 9.35 1.05 -30.99
N ALA A 442 8.39 1.57 -31.75
CA ALA A 442 7.05 1.02 -31.95
C ALA A 442 7.05 -0.21 -32.88
N ALA A 443 5.89 -0.86 -32.99
CA ALA A 443 5.72 -2.08 -33.80
C ALA A 443 5.97 -1.87 -35.30
N ASN A 444 5.66 -0.68 -35.81
CA ASN A 444 5.88 -0.30 -37.21
C ASN A 444 7.32 0.16 -37.51
N GLY A 445 8.21 0.17 -36.51
CA GLY A 445 9.59 0.64 -36.64
C GLY A 445 9.80 2.13 -36.34
N ASP A 446 8.74 2.87 -36.02
CA ASP A 446 8.88 4.28 -35.63
C ASP A 446 9.63 4.41 -34.30
N VAL A 447 10.56 5.35 -34.23
CA VAL A 447 11.16 5.73 -32.95
C VAL A 447 10.14 6.56 -32.17
N ILE A 448 9.73 6.05 -31.00
CA ILE A 448 8.85 6.78 -30.08
C ILE A 448 9.70 7.83 -29.35
N HIS A 449 10.70 7.37 -28.58
CA HIS A 449 11.59 8.25 -27.82
C HIS A 449 13.04 7.76 -27.86
N THR A 450 13.96 8.70 -27.66
CA THR A 450 15.39 8.42 -27.57
C THR A 450 16.05 9.30 -26.50
N HIS A 451 17.00 8.74 -25.76
CA HIS A 451 17.74 9.41 -24.68
C HIS A 451 19.23 9.13 -24.77
N ASN A 452 20.05 10.16 -24.64
CA ASN A 452 21.49 9.98 -24.42
C ASN A 452 21.71 9.70 -22.94
N VAL A 453 22.47 8.66 -22.65
CA VAL A 453 22.68 8.16 -21.28
C VAL A 453 24.17 7.92 -21.03
N GLU A 454 24.58 8.06 -19.78
CA GLU A 454 25.93 7.73 -19.30
C GLU A 454 25.94 6.40 -18.52
N ALA A 455 27.14 5.89 -18.22
CA ALA A 455 27.28 4.69 -17.40
C ALA A 455 26.71 4.93 -15.99
N GLY A 456 25.93 3.98 -15.48
CA GLY A 456 25.27 4.03 -14.19
C GLY A 456 23.91 4.75 -14.21
N ASP A 457 23.60 5.55 -15.24
CA ASP A 457 22.30 6.23 -15.31
C ASP A 457 21.14 5.23 -15.17
N ILE A 458 20.08 5.65 -14.51
CA ILE A 458 18.90 4.81 -14.31
C ILE A 458 17.88 5.22 -15.36
N TRP A 459 17.65 4.38 -16.37
CA TRP A 459 16.66 4.62 -17.42
C TRP A 459 15.37 3.88 -17.12
N ARG A 460 14.22 4.47 -17.44
CA ARG A 460 12.90 3.88 -17.19
C ARG A 460 11.91 4.18 -18.32
N ALA A 461 11.09 3.19 -18.65
CA ALA A 461 9.82 3.40 -19.35
C ALA A 461 8.61 3.02 -18.49
N ALA A 462 7.57 3.84 -18.54
CA ALA A 462 6.26 3.62 -17.92
C ALA A 462 5.17 3.67 -18.99
N SER A 463 4.00 3.10 -18.69
CA SER A 463 2.87 3.10 -19.62
C SER A 463 1.54 3.11 -18.89
N THR A 464 0.59 3.86 -19.45
CA THR A 464 -0.76 3.99 -18.91
C THR A 464 -1.76 3.86 -20.04
N LYS A 465 -2.59 2.82 -19.99
CA LYS A 465 -3.51 2.49 -21.09
C LYS A 465 -4.72 3.42 -21.09
N GLU A 466 -5.30 3.62 -22.28
CA GLU A 466 -6.47 4.48 -22.50
C GLU A 466 -7.67 4.10 -21.61
N ALA A 467 -8.02 2.80 -21.55
CA ALA A 467 -9.20 2.37 -20.81
C ALA A 467 -9.11 2.69 -19.30
N PRO A 468 -7.99 2.40 -18.59
CA PRO A 468 -7.73 2.92 -17.25
C PRO A 468 -7.88 4.43 -17.08
N ILE A 469 -7.37 5.24 -18.01
CA ILE A 469 -7.47 6.72 -17.95
C ILE A 469 -8.93 7.15 -18.02
N ARG A 470 -9.69 6.60 -18.96
CA ARG A 470 -11.11 6.94 -19.14
C ARG A 470 -11.95 6.55 -17.92
N ASP A 471 -11.72 5.36 -17.38
CA ASP A 471 -12.38 4.91 -16.16
C ASP A 471 -12.06 5.82 -14.96
N TRP A 472 -10.80 6.24 -14.81
CA TRP A 472 -10.37 7.16 -13.76
C TRP A 472 -11.07 8.52 -13.83
N VAL A 473 -11.21 9.09 -15.02
CA VAL A 473 -11.97 10.35 -15.23
C VAL A 473 -13.46 10.15 -14.92
N ASN A 474 -14.05 9.04 -15.35
CA ASN A 474 -15.46 8.73 -15.04
C ASN A 474 -15.69 8.55 -13.53
N LEU A 475 -14.75 7.91 -12.83
CA LEU A 475 -14.77 7.76 -11.38
C LEU A 475 -14.68 9.12 -10.69
N ALA A 476 -13.81 10.02 -11.15
CA ALA A 476 -13.73 11.40 -10.67
C ALA A 476 -15.04 12.17 -10.84
N ILE A 477 -15.68 12.07 -12.01
CA ILE A 477 -17.00 12.67 -12.28
C ILE A 477 -18.06 12.12 -11.32
N SER A 478 -18.11 10.79 -11.17
CA SER A 478 -19.04 10.13 -10.27
C SER A 478 -18.86 10.59 -8.81
N ARG A 479 -17.61 10.69 -8.36
CA ARG A 479 -17.29 11.07 -6.98
C ARG A 479 -17.58 12.54 -6.71
N GLN A 480 -17.18 13.45 -7.61
CA GLN A 480 -17.50 14.87 -7.50
C GLN A 480 -19.02 15.08 -7.44
N LYS A 481 -19.80 14.36 -8.25
CA LYS A 481 -21.26 14.43 -8.23
C LYS A 481 -21.85 13.97 -6.89
N ALA A 482 -21.31 12.90 -6.31
CA ALA A 482 -21.78 12.36 -5.02
C ALA A 482 -21.44 13.31 -3.85
N GLU A 483 -20.25 13.92 -3.86
CA GLU A 483 -19.76 14.72 -2.74
C GLU A 483 -20.10 16.21 -2.85
N GLY A 484 -20.20 16.74 -4.06
CA GLY A 484 -20.45 18.16 -4.30
C GLY A 484 -19.36 19.11 -3.79
N CYS A 485 -18.15 18.61 -3.52
CA CYS A 485 -17.03 19.39 -2.99
C CYS A 485 -15.97 19.71 -4.06
N GLN A 486 -14.91 20.41 -3.65
CA GLN A 486 -13.78 20.75 -4.53
C GLN A 486 -13.17 19.47 -5.12
N ALA A 487 -12.92 19.45 -6.43
CA ALA A 487 -12.28 18.35 -7.12
C ALA A 487 -11.15 18.86 -8.02
N VAL A 488 -9.93 18.36 -7.80
CA VAL A 488 -8.72 18.85 -8.48
C VAL A 488 -7.97 17.68 -9.09
N PHE A 489 -7.69 17.72 -10.38
CA PHE A 489 -6.70 16.87 -11.04
C PHE A 489 -5.30 17.42 -10.75
N TRP A 490 -4.44 16.60 -10.16
CA TRP A 490 -3.08 16.98 -9.79
C TRP A 490 -2.15 16.57 -10.93
N LEU A 491 -2.10 17.42 -11.96
CA LEU A 491 -1.37 17.18 -13.20
C LEU A 491 -0.56 18.43 -13.53
N ASP A 492 0.77 18.29 -13.62
CA ASP A 492 1.65 19.37 -14.03
C ASP A 492 1.73 19.43 -15.56
N ALA A 493 1.14 20.46 -16.17
CA ALA A 493 1.19 20.65 -17.61
C ALA A 493 2.61 20.79 -18.18
N ASN A 494 3.63 21.03 -17.34
CA ASN A 494 5.04 21.07 -17.75
C ASN A 494 5.73 19.70 -17.70
N ARG A 495 5.09 18.70 -17.09
CA ARG A 495 5.56 17.31 -17.14
C ARG A 495 4.98 16.63 -18.38
N ALA A 496 5.85 15.99 -19.17
CA ALA A 496 5.44 15.44 -20.47
C ALA A 496 4.31 14.40 -20.32
N HIS A 497 4.40 13.50 -19.34
CA HIS A 497 3.36 12.52 -19.06
C HIS A 497 2.01 13.16 -18.70
N ASP A 498 2.02 14.06 -17.73
CA ASP A 498 0.82 14.72 -17.22
C ASP A 498 0.12 15.53 -18.32
N ALA A 499 0.88 16.15 -19.24
CA ALA A 499 0.32 16.83 -20.41
C ALA A 499 -0.49 15.90 -21.32
N GLU A 500 -0.03 14.66 -21.54
CA GLU A 500 -0.78 13.64 -22.30
C GLU A 500 -2.04 13.20 -21.54
N LEU A 501 -1.98 13.08 -20.20
CA LEU A 501 -3.17 12.79 -19.39
C LEU A 501 -4.20 13.94 -19.46
N ILE A 502 -3.75 15.20 -19.39
CA ILE A 502 -4.60 16.39 -19.52
C ILE A 502 -5.37 16.38 -20.86
N ALA A 503 -4.74 15.89 -21.94
CA ALA A 503 -5.36 15.76 -23.25
C ALA A 503 -6.51 14.73 -23.29
N TYR A 504 -6.53 13.74 -22.38
CA TYR A 504 -7.67 12.86 -22.17
C TYR A 504 -8.72 13.48 -21.23
N VAL A 505 -8.27 14.08 -20.12
CA VAL A 505 -9.14 14.61 -19.07
C VAL A 505 -10.04 15.73 -19.60
N THR A 506 -9.46 16.73 -20.26
CA THR A 506 -10.19 17.96 -20.62
C THR A 506 -11.39 17.69 -21.53
N PRO A 507 -11.24 16.97 -22.67
CA PRO A 507 -12.38 16.69 -23.56
C PRO A 507 -13.45 15.82 -22.90
N MET A 508 -13.07 14.92 -21.99
CA MET A 508 -14.03 14.07 -21.28
C MET A 508 -14.90 14.87 -20.30
N LEU A 509 -14.30 15.82 -19.57
CA LEU A 509 -15.04 16.71 -18.68
C LEU A 509 -15.98 17.65 -19.45
N GLU A 510 -15.54 18.16 -20.59
CA GLU A 510 -16.35 18.98 -21.49
C GLU A 510 -17.54 18.19 -22.07
N ALA A 511 -17.29 16.98 -22.58
CA ALA A 511 -18.32 16.11 -23.13
C ALA A 511 -19.37 15.70 -22.08
N ALA A 512 -18.95 15.56 -20.81
CA ALA A 512 -19.84 15.32 -19.68
C ALA A 512 -20.57 16.58 -19.18
N GLY A 513 -20.21 17.78 -19.66
CA GLY A 513 -20.82 19.05 -19.26
C GLY A 513 -20.55 19.43 -17.80
N VAL A 514 -19.40 19.02 -17.25
CA VAL A 514 -19.03 19.23 -15.83
C VAL A 514 -17.66 19.87 -15.64
N ALA A 515 -17.05 20.40 -16.71
CA ALA A 515 -15.72 21.00 -16.65
C ALA A 515 -15.58 22.12 -15.61
N ASP A 516 -16.65 22.88 -15.35
CA ASP A 516 -16.71 23.95 -14.34
C ASP A 516 -16.59 23.44 -12.88
N LYS A 517 -16.79 22.14 -12.67
CA LYS A 517 -16.72 21.49 -11.35
C LYS A 517 -15.31 21.01 -10.98
N PHE A 518 -14.36 21.09 -11.90
CA PHE A 518 -13.02 20.57 -11.74
C PHE A 518 -11.97 21.65 -11.96
N GLN A 519 -10.84 21.49 -11.30
CA GLN A 519 -9.61 22.25 -11.57
C GLN A 519 -8.51 21.26 -11.99
N ILE A 520 -7.56 21.73 -12.80
CA ILE A 520 -6.34 21.01 -13.12
C ILE A 520 -5.19 21.88 -12.64
N LEU A 521 -4.43 21.40 -11.65
CA LEU A 521 -3.34 22.13 -11.02
C LEU A 521 -2.10 21.25 -10.91
N ALA A 522 -0.92 21.84 -11.03
CA ALA A 522 0.31 21.13 -10.74
C ALA A 522 0.36 20.70 -9.25
N PRO A 523 1.08 19.61 -8.91
CA PRO A 523 0.99 18.99 -7.58
C PRO A 523 1.28 19.93 -6.40
N ARG A 524 2.18 20.91 -6.58
CA ARG A 524 2.48 21.90 -5.54
C ARG A 524 1.27 22.78 -5.24
N GLU A 525 0.72 23.40 -6.27
CA GLU A 525 -0.42 24.32 -6.20
C GLU A 525 -1.67 23.58 -5.69
N ALA A 526 -1.88 22.36 -6.17
CA ALA A 526 -2.97 21.50 -5.71
C ALA A 526 -2.83 21.14 -4.22
N THR A 527 -1.62 20.91 -3.74
CA THR A 527 -1.34 20.66 -2.32
C THR A 527 -1.69 21.86 -1.45
N ARG A 528 -1.23 23.06 -1.84
CA ARG A 528 -1.54 24.31 -1.13
C ARG A 528 -3.06 24.51 -1.03
N LEU A 529 -3.77 24.40 -2.16
CA LEU A 529 -5.22 24.57 -2.21
C LEU A 529 -5.95 23.53 -1.33
N ALA A 530 -5.54 22.27 -1.38
CA ALA A 530 -6.13 21.21 -0.55
C ALA A 530 -5.94 21.48 0.95
N LEU A 531 -4.74 21.88 1.39
CA LEU A 531 -4.46 22.24 2.78
C LEU A 531 -5.27 23.45 3.25
N GLU A 532 -5.39 24.49 2.42
CA GLU A 532 -6.23 25.65 2.70
C GLU A 532 -7.71 25.29 2.83
N THR A 533 -8.19 24.39 1.97
CA THR A 533 -9.59 23.91 1.96
C THR A 533 -9.89 23.14 3.25
N ILE A 534 -9.08 22.13 3.58
CA ILE A 534 -9.34 21.32 4.78
C ILE A 534 -9.14 22.09 6.08
N ARG A 535 -8.27 23.12 6.11
CA ARG A 535 -8.14 23.99 7.28
C ARG A 535 -9.40 24.80 7.56
N LYS A 536 -10.23 25.09 6.56
CA LYS A 536 -11.55 25.72 6.72
C LYS A 536 -12.64 24.75 7.18
N GLY A 537 -12.32 23.45 7.33
CA GLY A 537 -13.29 22.41 7.63
C GLY A 537 -13.99 21.81 6.40
N GLU A 538 -13.59 22.22 5.19
CA GLU A 538 -14.18 21.81 3.92
C GLU A 538 -13.48 20.58 3.33
N ASN A 539 -14.16 19.84 2.46
CA ASN A 539 -13.61 18.63 1.84
C ASN A 539 -13.04 18.92 0.45
N SER A 540 -12.02 18.17 0.05
CA SER A 540 -11.44 18.19 -1.29
C SER A 540 -11.26 16.77 -1.82
N ILE A 541 -11.39 16.59 -3.13
CA ILE A 541 -11.03 15.37 -3.85
C ILE A 541 -9.74 15.66 -4.62
N ALA A 542 -8.69 14.90 -4.34
CA ALA A 542 -7.46 14.86 -5.12
C ALA A 542 -7.57 13.74 -6.17
N ILE A 543 -7.56 14.10 -7.45
CA ILE A 543 -7.61 13.17 -8.57
C ILE A 543 -6.20 13.06 -9.15
N THR A 544 -5.56 11.91 -8.98
CA THR A 544 -4.11 11.78 -9.17
C THR A 544 -3.70 10.51 -9.93
N GLY A 545 -2.46 10.53 -10.45
CA GLY A 545 -1.73 9.33 -10.85
C GLY A 545 -1.49 8.36 -9.69
N ASN A 546 -0.86 7.23 -10.00
CA ASN A 546 -0.66 6.07 -9.13
C ASN A 546 0.30 6.34 -7.96
N VAL A 547 1.42 7.03 -8.21
CA VAL A 547 2.37 7.37 -7.14
C VAL A 547 1.75 8.36 -6.16
N LEU A 548 1.13 9.43 -6.68
CA LEU A 548 0.45 10.40 -5.82
C LEU A 548 -0.77 9.81 -5.10
N ARG A 549 -1.50 8.85 -5.71
CA ARG A 549 -2.54 8.09 -5.00
C ARG A 549 -1.95 7.50 -3.73
N ASP A 550 -0.83 6.81 -3.86
CA ASP A 550 -0.17 6.19 -2.73
C ASP A 550 0.23 7.23 -1.66
N TYR A 551 0.94 8.27 -2.07
CA TYR A 551 1.48 9.29 -1.16
C TYR A 551 0.39 10.06 -0.43
N LEU A 552 -0.67 10.49 -1.14
CA LEU A 552 -1.74 11.29 -0.57
C LEU A 552 -2.67 10.47 0.32
N THR A 553 -2.83 9.17 0.03
CA THR A 553 -3.63 8.26 0.87
C THR A 553 -2.92 7.84 2.15
N ASP A 554 -1.65 8.21 2.33
CA ASP A 554 -0.97 8.20 3.62
C ASP A 554 -0.89 9.60 4.24
N LEU A 555 -0.48 10.61 3.46
CA LEU A 555 -0.29 11.99 3.95
C LEU A 555 -1.52 12.54 4.65
N PHE A 556 -2.64 12.66 3.95
CA PHE A 556 -3.82 13.31 4.53
C PHE A 556 -4.46 12.48 5.65
N PRO A 557 -4.63 11.15 5.54
CA PRO A 557 -5.14 10.35 6.64
C PRO A 557 -4.27 10.38 7.90
N ILE A 558 -2.94 10.44 7.77
CA ILE A 558 -2.05 10.59 8.93
C ILE A 558 -2.23 11.96 9.59
N LEU A 559 -2.43 13.03 8.82
CA LEU A 559 -2.69 14.37 9.36
C LEU A 559 -4.10 14.51 9.96
N GLU A 560 -5.09 13.82 9.40
CA GLU A 560 -6.49 13.94 9.78
C GLU A 560 -6.92 12.97 10.88
N LEU A 561 -6.40 11.74 10.85
CA LEU A 561 -6.83 10.62 11.69
C LEU A 561 -5.69 10.10 12.58
N GLY A 562 -4.46 10.56 12.36
CA GLY A 562 -3.27 10.09 13.06
C GLY A 562 -2.73 8.75 12.54
N THR A 563 -3.40 8.17 11.53
CA THR A 563 -3.07 6.90 10.89
C THR A 563 -3.77 6.77 9.54
N SER A 564 -3.12 6.10 8.58
CA SER A 564 -3.71 5.71 7.30
C SER A 564 -4.40 4.33 7.33
N ALA A 565 -4.31 3.61 8.45
CA ALA A 565 -4.87 2.25 8.57
C ALA A 565 -6.40 2.21 8.63
N LYS A 566 -7.07 3.34 8.88
CA LYS A 566 -8.53 3.43 9.10
C LYS A 566 -9.23 4.10 7.92
N MET A 567 -8.93 3.64 6.71
CA MET A 567 -9.39 4.21 5.46
C MET A 567 -10.29 3.23 4.70
N LEU A 568 -11.30 3.74 4.01
CA LEU A 568 -11.98 3.02 2.95
C LEU A 568 -11.03 2.94 1.75
N SER A 569 -10.87 1.74 1.19
CA SER A 569 -10.09 1.50 -0.02
C SER A 569 -10.94 0.71 -1.01
N ILE A 570 -11.69 1.45 -1.81
CA ILE A 570 -12.61 0.91 -2.81
C ILE A 570 -11.89 0.90 -4.15
N VAL A 571 -12.01 -0.19 -4.87
CA VAL A 571 -11.56 -0.33 -6.25
C VAL A 571 -12.79 -0.53 -7.10
N LYS A 572 -13.15 0.50 -7.86
CA LYS A 572 -14.23 0.40 -8.83
C LYS A 572 -13.70 -0.36 -10.03
N LEU A 573 -14.16 -1.60 -10.21
CA LEU A 573 -13.68 -2.47 -11.27
C LEU A 573 -14.17 -1.93 -12.61
N MET A 574 -13.30 -1.96 -13.63
CA MET A 574 -13.54 -1.28 -14.91
C MET A 574 -14.82 -1.74 -15.61
N ASN A 575 -15.25 -2.99 -15.37
CA ASN A 575 -16.44 -3.59 -15.98
C ASN A 575 -17.71 -3.43 -15.14
N GLY A 576 -17.66 -2.69 -14.03
CA GLY A 576 -18.84 -2.33 -13.22
C GLY A 576 -18.88 -2.95 -11.82
N GLY A 577 -18.08 -3.98 -11.54
CA GLY A 577 -18.00 -4.60 -10.22
C GLY A 577 -17.30 -3.73 -9.16
N GLY A 578 -17.27 -4.21 -7.93
CA GLY A 578 -16.62 -3.60 -6.78
C GLY A 578 -15.63 -4.53 -6.07
N LEU A 579 -14.47 -4.00 -5.73
CA LEU A 579 -13.49 -4.63 -4.84
C LEU A 579 -13.26 -3.70 -3.64
N PHE A 580 -13.45 -4.21 -2.43
CA PHE A 580 -13.43 -3.45 -1.18
C PHE A 580 -12.28 -3.96 -0.31
N GLU A 581 -11.15 -3.25 -0.36
CA GLU A 581 -9.98 -3.59 0.46
C GLU A 581 -10.19 -3.11 1.89
N THR A 582 -10.05 -4.02 2.86
CA THR A 582 -10.31 -3.71 4.28
C THR A 582 -9.14 -2.99 4.96
N GLY A 583 -7.99 -2.87 4.30
CA GLY A 583 -6.84 -2.13 4.79
C GLY A 583 -5.67 -2.15 3.81
N ALA A 584 -4.77 -1.17 3.94
CA ALA A 584 -3.57 -1.04 3.09
C ALA A 584 -2.31 -1.70 3.69
N GLY A 585 -2.39 -2.19 4.94
CA GLY A 585 -1.25 -2.81 5.65
C GLY A 585 -1.04 -4.30 5.31
N GLY A 586 -0.07 -4.92 5.99
CA GLY A 586 0.15 -6.37 5.96
C GLY A 586 -0.76 -7.14 6.94
N SER A 587 -0.56 -8.45 7.05
CA SER A 587 -1.38 -9.39 7.84
C SER A 587 -0.97 -9.55 9.32
N ALA A 588 -0.02 -8.71 9.78
CA ALA A 588 0.35 -8.50 11.19
C ALA A 588 0.82 -9.77 11.97
N PRO A 589 2.00 -10.35 11.64
CA PRO A 589 2.53 -11.56 12.30
C PRO A 589 2.67 -11.44 13.84
N LYS A 590 3.00 -10.24 14.34
CA LYS A 590 3.13 -9.99 15.79
C LYS A 590 1.80 -10.06 16.54
N HIS A 591 0.65 -9.99 15.85
CA HIS A 591 -0.66 -10.15 16.47
C HIS A 591 -0.96 -11.64 16.65
N VAL A 592 -0.58 -12.47 15.67
CA VAL A 592 -0.65 -13.93 15.78
C VAL A 592 0.20 -14.45 16.93
N GLN A 593 1.44 -13.95 17.05
CA GLN A 593 2.33 -14.30 18.17
C GLN A 593 1.67 -14.05 19.53
N GLN A 594 1.08 -12.86 19.73
CA GLN A 594 0.38 -12.56 20.98
C GLN A 594 -0.86 -13.43 21.20
N LEU A 595 -1.62 -13.75 20.15
CA LEU A 595 -2.74 -14.69 20.29
C LEU A 595 -2.23 -16.09 20.70
N VAL A 596 -1.16 -16.58 20.11
CA VAL A 596 -0.61 -17.90 20.46
C VAL A 596 -0.04 -17.91 21.88
N GLU A 597 0.65 -16.84 22.29
CA GLU A 597 1.30 -16.76 23.61
C GLU A 597 0.31 -16.46 24.75
N GLU A 598 -0.65 -15.58 24.50
CA GLU A 598 -1.48 -14.97 25.54
C GLU A 598 -2.99 -14.99 25.21
N ASN A 599 -3.41 -15.64 24.13
CA ASN A 599 -4.79 -15.70 23.65
C ASN A 599 -5.48 -14.32 23.64
N HIS A 600 -4.76 -13.29 23.19
CA HIS A 600 -5.26 -11.94 23.01
C HIS A 600 -4.96 -11.46 21.58
N LEU A 601 -6.00 -11.22 20.78
CA LEU A 601 -5.85 -10.73 19.40
C LEU A 601 -6.11 -9.23 19.33
N ARG A 602 -5.05 -8.44 19.17
CA ARG A 602 -5.13 -6.96 19.03
C ARG A 602 -5.35 -6.46 17.60
N TRP A 603 -5.88 -7.30 16.71
CA TRP A 603 -6.21 -6.91 15.33
C TRP A 603 -7.49 -6.05 15.31
N ASP A 604 -7.41 -4.84 14.74
CA ASP A 604 -8.55 -3.92 14.65
C ASP A 604 -9.33 -4.16 13.34
N SER A 605 -10.49 -4.79 13.43
CA SER A 605 -11.36 -5.12 12.29
C SER A 605 -12.22 -3.95 11.80
N LEU A 606 -11.93 -2.72 12.24
CA LEU A 606 -12.65 -1.51 11.80
C LEU A 606 -12.71 -1.35 10.28
N GLY A 607 -11.60 -1.68 9.60
CA GLY A 607 -11.54 -1.64 8.14
C GLY A 607 -12.42 -2.70 7.46
N GLU A 608 -12.60 -3.87 8.09
CA GLU A 608 -13.52 -4.92 7.64
C GLU A 608 -14.98 -4.46 7.77
N PHE A 609 -15.34 -3.79 8.87
CA PHE A 609 -16.67 -3.21 9.04
C PHE A 609 -16.97 -2.15 7.98
N CYS A 610 -16.02 -1.24 7.75
CA CYS A 610 -16.19 -0.18 6.75
C CYS A 610 -16.32 -0.75 5.33
N ALA A 611 -15.48 -1.73 4.96
CA ALA A 611 -15.57 -2.40 3.66
C ALA A 611 -16.89 -3.19 3.48
N LEU A 612 -17.37 -3.83 4.55
CA LEU A 612 -18.66 -4.53 4.56
C LEU A 612 -19.82 -3.56 4.30
N GLY A 613 -19.86 -2.41 4.98
CA GLY A 613 -20.89 -1.40 4.78
C GLY A 613 -20.95 -0.92 3.33
N GLU A 614 -19.80 -0.57 2.75
CA GLU A 614 -19.72 -0.15 1.34
C GLU A 614 -20.07 -1.27 0.36
N SER A 615 -19.63 -2.51 0.61
CA SER A 615 -19.95 -3.68 -0.23
C SER A 615 -21.45 -3.98 -0.25
N LEU A 616 -22.13 -3.88 0.89
CA LEU A 616 -23.58 -4.08 1.00
C LEU A 616 -24.39 -2.96 0.34
N LYS A 617 -23.96 -1.70 0.51
CA LYS A 617 -24.57 -0.55 -0.18
C LYS A 617 -24.40 -0.65 -1.70
N PHE A 618 -23.20 -1.01 -2.15
CA PHE A 618 -22.92 -1.28 -3.56
C PHE A 618 -23.81 -2.39 -4.13
N LEU A 619 -23.97 -3.50 -3.40
CA LEU A 619 -24.89 -4.56 -3.81
C LEU A 619 -26.35 -4.06 -3.88
N GLY A 620 -26.77 -3.25 -2.90
CA GLY A 620 -28.10 -2.66 -2.87
C GLY A 620 -28.37 -1.74 -4.06
N GLU A 621 -27.38 -0.96 -4.49
CA GLU A 621 -27.46 -0.10 -5.67
C GLU A 621 -27.42 -0.90 -6.98
N THR A 622 -26.51 -1.86 -7.10
CA THR A 622 -26.28 -2.59 -8.37
C THR A 622 -27.32 -3.65 -8.66
N LYS A 623 -27.90 -4.28 -7.62
CA LYS A 623 -28.94 -5.30 -7.76
C LYS A 623 -30.34 -4.83 -7.35
N ASP A 624 -30.52 -3.54 -7.07
CA ASP A 624 -31.78 -2.98 -6.55
C ASP A 624 -32.29 -3.72 -5.30
N ASN A 625 -31.36 -4.08 -4.40
CA ASN A 625 -31.67 -4.79 -3.15
C ASN A 625 -31.77 -3.79 -1.99
N ALA A 626 -32.99 -3.33 -1.71
CA ALA A 626 -33.25 -2.39 -0.62
C ALA A 626 -32.80 -2.91 0.77
N ARG A 627 -32.96 -4.21 1.04
CA ARG A 627 -32.52 -4.80 2.32
C ARG A 627 -31.01 -4.80 2.45
N ALA A 628 -30.26 -5.12 1.39
CA ALA A 628 -28.80 -5.01 1.35
C ALA A 628 -28.33 -3.59 1.69
N ARG A 629 -28.99 -2.58 1.13
CA ARG A 629 -28.72 -1.17 1.44
C ARG A 629 -28.99 -0.85 2.91
N ILE A 630 -30.15 -1.23 3.45
CA ILE A 630 -30.51 -1.00 4.87
C ILE A 630 -29.50 -1.67 5.81
N ILE A 631 -29.12 -2.93 5.54
CA ILE A 631 -28.11 -3.60 6.38
C ILE A 631 -26.74 -2.93 6.28
N GLY A 632 -26.36 -2.43 5.11
CA GLY A 632 -25.13 -1.65 4.92
C GLY A 632 -25.13 -0.30 5.66
N GLU A 633 -26.24 0.44 5.62
CA GLU A 633 -26.41 1.68 6.40
C GLU A 633 -26.35 1.42 7.91
N ALA A 634 -26.90 0.29 8.37
CA ALA A 634 -26.82 -0.12 9.77
C ALA A 634 -25.39 -0.54 10.19
N VAL A 635 -24.53 -1.00 9.26
CA VAL A 635 -23.09 -1.23 9.52
C VAL A 635 -22.38 0.09 9.85
N ASP A 636 -22.72 1.19 9.17
CA ASP A 636 -22.14 2.51 9.45
C ASP A 636 -22.47 2.97 10.87
N ALA A 637 -23.73 2.79 11.29
CA ALA A 637 -24.17 3.08 12.66
C ALA A 637 -23.47 2.18 13.69
N ALA A 638 -23.30 0.88 13.40
CA ALA A 638 -22.60 -0.05 14.27
C ALA A 638 -21.12 0.33 14.45
N THR A 639 -20.48 0.70 13.34
CA THR A 639 -19.08 1.16 13.29
C THR A 639 -18.89 2.44 14.10
N GLN A 640 -19.81 3.41 13.99
CA GLN A 640 -19.82 4.59 14.85
C GLN A 640 -19.96 4.20 16.33
N GLY A 641 -20.85 3.26 16.66
CA GLY A 641 -21.03 2.76 18.03
C GLY A 641 -19.75 2.14 18.63
N ILE A 642 -18.96 1.41 17.83
CA ILE A 642 -17.65 0.88 18.24
C ILE A 642 -16.72 2.03 18.64
N LEU A 643 -16.64 3.06 17.80
CA LEU A 643 -15.75 4.20 18.01
C LEU A 643 -16.19 5.04 19.21
N ASP A 644 -17.47 5.43 19.28
CA ASP A 644 -18.01 6.29 20.34
C ASP A 644 -17.87 5.68 21.74
N ASN A 645 -17.98 4.36 21.84
CA ASN A 645 -17.89 3.63 23.10
C ASN A 645 -16.51 3.01 23.35
N ASN A 646 -15.51 3.36 22.52
CA ASN A 646 -14.13 2.88 22.60
C ASN A 646 -14.04 1.35 22.73
N LYS A 647 -14.76 0.63 21.85
CA LYS A 647 -14.82 -0.85 21.81
C LYS A 647 -13.90 -1.46 20.76
N SER A 648 -12.92 -0.70 20.28
CA SER A 648 -11.81 -1.24 19.49
C SER A 648 -10.86 -2.09 20.38
N PRO A 649 -10.10 -3.01 19.79
CA PRO A 649 -9.16 -3.83 20.55
C PRO A 649 -8.06 -3.00 21.23
N GLY A 650 -7.85 -3.27 22.52
CA GLY A 650 -6.69 -2.88 23.28
C GLY A 650 -5.44 -3.66 22.85
N ARG A 651 -4.30 -3.34 23.47
CA ARG A 651 -2.99 -3.94 23.12
C ARG A 651 -2.54 -5.03 24.09
N LYS A 652 -3.21 -5.15 25.24
CA LYS A 652 -2.78 -5.98 26.36
C LYS A 652 -3.91 -6.88 26.82
N VAL A 653 -3.56 -8.09 27.23
CA VAL A 653 -4.45 -9.04 27.92
C VAL A 653 -5.22 -8.33 29.03
N GLY A 654 -6.51 -8.67 29.16
CA GLY A 654 -7.43 -8.06 30.12
C GLY A 654 -8.05 -6.74 29.62
N GLN A 655 -7.65 -6.26 28.45
CA GLN A 655 -8.39 -5.25 27.68
C GLN A 655 -9.30 -5.96 26.66
N THR A 656 -10.26 -5.21 26.11
CA THR A 656 -11.04 -5.60 24.93
C THR A 656 -10.10 -6.10 23.83
N ASP A 657 -10.39 -7.24 23.22
CA ASP A 657 -9.65 -7.75 22.08
C ASP A 657 -10.51 -7.76 20.80
N ASN A 658 -10.00 -8.34 19.71
CA ASN A 658 -10.72 -8.45 18.44
C ASN A 658 -12.11 -9.11 18.58
N ARG A 659 -12.22 -10.19 19.38
CA ARG A 659 -13.48 -10.93 19.55
C ARG A 659 -14.51 -10.11 20.32
N ASP A 660 -14.07 -9.35 21.33
CA ASP A 660 -14.93 -8.40 22.02
C ASP A 660 -15.47 -7.35 21.04
N SER A 661 -14.59 -6.79 20.18
CA SER A 661 -15.01 -5.80 19.19
C SER A 661 -16.06 -6.34 18.22
N HIS A 662 -15.96 -7.62 17.81
CA HIS A 662 -16.96 -8.28 16.97
C HIS A 662 -18.30 -8.48 17.67
N PHE A 663 -18.28 -8.83 18.96
CA PHE A 663 -19.50 -8.88 19.77
C PHE A 663 -20.20 -7.52 19.83
N TYR A 664 -19.46 -6.45 20.18
CA TYR A 664 -20.03 -5.11 20.23
C TYR A 664 -20.52 -4.65 18.85
N PHE A 665 -19.83 -5.02 17.78
CA PHE A 665 -20.25 -4.72 16.42
C PHE A 665 -21.60 -5.39 16.12
N ALA A 666 -21.74 -6.69 16.42
CA ALA A 666 -23.01 -7.41 16.29
C ALA A 666 -24.13 -6.78 17.13
N LEU A 667 -23.84 -6.39 18.38
CA LEU A 667 -24.79 -5.71 19.27
C LEU A 667 -25.29 -4.39 18.68
N TYR A 668 -24.37 -3.53 18.22
CA TYR A 668 -24.74 -2.24 17.66
C TYR A 668 -25.43 -2.37 16.30
N TRP A 669 -25.01 -3.33 15.47
CA TRP A 669 -25.65 -3.62 14.20
C TRP A 669 -27.08 -4.12 14.38
N ALA A 670 -27.31 -5.04 15.33
CA ALA A 670 -28.65 -5.50 15.66
C ALA A 670 -29.53 -4.38 16.23
N LYS A 671 -28.98 -3.50 17.09
CA LYS A 671 -29.68 -2.32 17.60
C LYS A 671 -30.08 -1.36 16.48
N ALA A 672 -29.18 -1.07 15.54
CA ALA A 672 -29.46 -0.20 14.40
C ALA A 672 -30.56 -0.80 13.50
N LEU A 673 -30.48 -2.10 13.21
CA LEU A 673 -31.46 -2.83 12.41
C LEU A 673 -32.84 -2.93 13.09
N ALA A 674 -32.88 -3.05 14.41
CA ALA A 674 -34.12 -3.05 15.18
C ALA A 674 -34.76 -1.65 15.26
N ALA A 675 -33.97 -0.58 15.12
CA ALA A 675 -34.41 0.80 15.29
C ALA A 675 -34.79 1.52 13.96
N GLN A 676 -34.31 1.04 12.81
CA GLN A 676 -34.66 1.61 11.51
C GLN A 676 -36.15 1.42 11.18
N SER A 677 -36.67 2.28 10.30
CA SER A 677 -38.10 2.35 9.94
C SER A 677 -38.40 2.04 8.47
N ASP A 678 -37.40 1.67 7.70
CA ASP A 678 -37.48 1.47 6.25
C ASP A 678 -37.95 0.04 5.89
N ASP A 679 -37.68 -0.95 6.74
CA ASP A 679 -38.20 -2.33 6.62
C ASP A 679 -38.66 -2.87 7.98
N ALA A 680 -39.98 -2.96 8.16
CA ALA A 680 -40.60 -3.39 9.42
C ALA A 680 -40.34 -4.87 9.77
N ASP A 681 -40.21 -5.75 8.75
CA ASP A 681 -39.94 -7.16 8.98
C ASP A 681 -38.50 -7.36 9.45
N LEU A 682 -37.57 -6.62 8.85
CA LEU A 682 -36.16 -6.62 9.26
C LEU A 682 -36.03 -6.09 10.69
N ALA A 683 -36.72 -4.99 11.03
CA ALA A 683 -36.74 -4.47 12.40
C ALA A 683 -37.30 -5.50 13.40
N ALA A 684 -38.41 -6.14 13.07
CA ALA A 684 -39.02 -7.17 13.91
C ALA A 684 -38.12 -8.41 14.07
N HIS A 685 -37.37 -8.79 13.04
CA HIS A 685 -36.40 -9.89 13.08
C HIS A 685 -35.22 -9.58 14.02
N PHE A 686 -34.64 -8.38 13.94
CA PHE A 686 -33.47 -8.01 14.74
C PHE A 686 -33.80 -7.51 16.15
N ALA A 687 -35.04 -7.08 16.44
CA ALA A 687 -35.45 -6.67 17.78
C ALA A 687 -35.18 -7.71 18.88
N PRO A 688 -35.56 -9.00 18.76
CA PRO A 688 -35.22 -10.01 19.76
C PRO A 688 -33.72 -10.27 19.84
N ILE A 689 -32.99 -10.26 18.71
CA ILE A 689 -31.54 -10.46 18.67
C ILE A 689 -30.81 -9.35 19.43
N ALA A 690 -31.15 -8.09 19.14
CA ALA A 690 -30.60 -6.91 19.81
C ALA A 690 -30.86 -6.94 21.32
N LYS A 691 -32.07 -7.34 21.72
CA LYS A 691 -32.44 -7.51 23.12
C LYS A 691 -31.60 -8.59 23.80
N THR A 692 -31.51 -9.79 23.20
CA THR A 692 -30.78 -10.91 23.79
C THR A 692 -29.27 -10.64 23.88
N LEU A 693 -28.67 -10.01 22.86
CA LEU A 693 -27.26 -9.56 22.93
C LEU A 693 -27.04 -8.56 24.06
N ALA A 694 -27.94 -7.58 24.23
CA ALA A 694 -27.84 -6.58 25.30
C ALA A 694 -28.02 -7.19 26.70
N GLU A 695 -28.99 -8.08 26.88
CA GLU A 695 -29.24 -8.76 28.17
C GLU A 695 -28.10 -9.70 28.58
N ASN A 696 -27.28 -10.17 27.62
CA ASN A 696 -26.16 -11.07 27.86
C ASN A 696 -24.78 -10.42 27.72
N GLU A 697 -24.70 -9.08 27.64
CA GLU A 697 -23.44 -8.35 27.43
C GLU A 697 -22.35 -8.74 28.45
N ASP A 698 -22.66 -8.67 29.74
CA ASP A 698 -21.71 -9.02 30.81
C ASP A 698 -21.28 -10.49 30.76
N LYS A 699 -22.20 -11.38 30.38
CA LYS A 699 -21.91 -12.82 30.30
C LYS A 699 -21.00 -13.14 29.12
N ILE A 700 -21.30 -12.58 27.93
CA ILE A 700 -20.51 -12.79 26.72
C ILE A 700 -19.10 -12.23 26.92
N THR A 701 -18.98 -11.00 27.41
CA THR A 701 -17.66 -10.38 27.64
C THR A 701 -16.86 -11.12 28.71
N ALA A 702 -17.50 -11.66 29.75
CA ALA A 702 -16.83 -12.53 30.71
C ALA A 702 -16.34 -13.86 30.09
N GLU A 703 -17.13 -14.50 29.22
CA GLU A 703 -16.74 -15.70 28.49
C GLU A 703 -15.55 -15.45 27.54
N LEU A 704 -15.55 -14.31 26.84
CA LEU A 704 -14.44 -13.89 25.97
C LEU A 704 -13.17 -13.57 26.77
N ALA A 705 -13.30 -12.88 27.90
CA ALA A 705 -12.17 -12.53 28.77
C ALA A 705 -11.56 -13.76 29.45
N ALA A 706 -12.36 -14.76 29.81
CA ALA A 706 -11.94 -15.93 30.58
C ALA A 706 -10.87 -16.79 29.87
N VAL A 707 -10.79 -16.73 28.54
CA VAL A 707 -9.79 -17.48 27.77
C VAL A 707 -8.48 -16.72 27.55
N GLN A 708 -8.45 -15.40 27.80
CA GLN A 708 -7.25 -14.59 27.62
C GLN A 708 -6.20 -14.87 28.71
N GLY A 709 -4.93 -14.65 28.39
CA GLY A 709 -3.77 -14.84 29.27
C GLY A 709 -3.16 -16.24 29.26
N ALA A 710 -3.82 -17.22 28.65
CA ALA A 710 -3.28 -18.56 28.44
C ALA A 710 -2.83 -18.73 26.97
N PRO A 711 -1.85 -19.60 26.67
CA PRO A 711 -1.48 -19.89 25.29
C PRO A 711 -2.63 -20.51 24.49
N ALA A 712 -2.76 -20.13 23.22
CA ALA A 712 -3.71 -20.71 22.27
C ALA A 712 -3.01 -21.64 21.28
N ASP A 713 -3.64 -22.75 20.92
CA ASP A 713 -3.16 -23.69 19.90
C ASP A 713 -4.01 -23.56 18.64
N LEU A 714 -3.37 -23.13 17.55
CA LEU A 714 -4.01 -22.98 16.23
C LEU A 714 -3.74 -24.19 15.31
N GLY A 715 -2.91 -25.15 15.72
CA GLY A 715 -2.54 -26.32 14.91
C GLY A 715 -1.67 -26.03 13.68
N GLY A 716 -1.21 -24.80 13.51
CA GLY A 716 -0.38 -24.33 12.40
C GLY A 716 -0.19 -22.81 12.47
N TYR A 717 0.52 -22.23 11.51
CA TYR A 717 0.69 -20.79 11.36
C TYR A 717 0.20 -20.32 9.98
N PHE A 718 0.79 -20.83 8.90
CA PHE A 718 0.36 -20.51 7.53
C PHE A 718 -0.85 -21.34 7.11
N HIS A 719 -1.02 -22.53 7.69
CA HIS A 719 -2.14 -23.43 7.45
C HIS A 719 -2.64 -24.00 8.79
N THR A 720 -3.48 -23.22 9.47
CA THR A 720 -4.05 -23.57 10.78
C THR A 720 -5.10 -24.69 10.68
N ASP A 721 -5.29 -25.44 11.77
CA ASP A 721 -6.40 -26.39 11.89
C ASP A 721 -7.72 -25.62 12.09
N ALA A 722 -8.70 -25.88 11.23
CA ALA A 722 -9.96 -25.14 11.23
C ALA A 722 -10.78 -25.29 12.53
N ALA A 723 -10.75 -26.48 13.16
CA ALA A 723 -11.50 -26.72 14.39
C ALA A 723 -10.85 -26.01 15.57
N LYS A 724 -9.51 -26.06 15.66
CA LYS A 724 -8.74 -25.33 16.68
C LYS A 724 -8.89 -23.82 16.54
N THR A 725 -8.75 -23.28 15.32
CA THR A 725 -8.97 -21.86 15.05
C THR A 725 -10.38 -21.43 15.43
N THR A 726 -11.41 -22.22 15.10
CA THR A 726 -12.80 -21.96 15.50
C THR A 726 -12.94 -21.93 17.03
N ALA A 727 -12.37 -22.89 17.74
CA ALA A 727 -12.44 -22.95 19.21
C ALA A 727 -11.77 -21.74 19.88
N VAL A 728 -10.62 -21.29 19.34
CA VAL A 728 -9.91 -20.09 19.84
C VAL A 728 -10.68 -18.81 19.52
N MET A 729 -11.21 -18.69 18.31
CA MET A 729 -11.81 -17.44 17.82
C MET A 729 -13.29 -17.26 18.19
N ARG A 730 -13.98 -18.33 18.58
CA ARG A 730 -15.39 -18.31 19.01
C ARG A 730 -15.60 -18.95 20.39
N PRO A 731 -14.93 -18.47 21.45
CA PRO A 731 -14.93 -19.15 22.75
C PRO A 731 -16.21 -18.91 23.58
N SER A 732 -17.06 -17.93 23.22
CA SER A 732 -18.31 -17.64 23.93
C SER A 732 -19.46 -18.54 23.43
N PRO A 733 -19.87 -19.58 24.19
CA PRO A 733 -21.04 -20.37 23.84
C PRO A 733 -22.33 -19.53 23.81
N THR A 734 -22.42 -18.51 24.66
CA THR A 734 -23.60 -17.63 24.70
C THR A 734 -23.73 -16.83 23.40
N LEU A 735 -22.65 -16.22 22.92
CA LEU A 735 -22.66 -15.49 21.65
C LEU A 735 -22.96 -16.42 20.47
N ASN A 736 -22.31 -17.59 20.42
CA ASN A 736 -22.52 -18.56 19.35
C ASN A 736 -23.99 -19.01 19.28
N ALA A 737 -24.64 -19.26 20.42
CA ALA A 737 -26.05 -19.65 20.46
C ALA A 737 -27.02 -18.57 19.95
N ILE A 738 -26.64 -17.29 19.98
CA ILE A 738 -27.45 -16.18 19.47
C ILE A 738 -27.25 -16.01 17.95
N ILE A 739 -26.02 -16.17 17.47
CA ILE A 739 -25.64 -15.89 16.07
C ILE A 739 -25.89 -17.09 15.15
N GLY A 740 -25.69 -18.32 15.64
CA GLY A 740 -25.69 -19.55 14.83
C GLY A 740 -24.53 -20.46 15.17
#